data_AF-B2VUK8-F1
#
_entry.id   AF-B2VUK8-F1
#
_cell.length_a   1.000
_cell.length_b   1.000
_cell.length_c   1.000
_cell.angle_alpha   90.00
_cell.angle_beta   90.00
_cell.angle_gamma   90.00
#
_symmetry.space_group_name_H-M   'P 1'
#
loop_
_entity.id
_entity.type
_entity.pdbx_description
1 polymer ?
#
loop_
_entity_poly.entity_id
_entity_poly.type
_entity_poly.pdbx_seq_one_letter_code
_entity_poly.pdbx_strand_id
1 'polypeptide(L)'
;MPSSASEIASPKWCLRLNNPYPAYGDATPSSEATTVIPTTSVLKTWLHQLIQQRPYLTEYISSLISTYDERYFSLERPVVTWDLFRIALKGEKSGTTYCILDGLHELDDRSIENLLYIFDRELPREDCTEDSLPIKVLVTSRGQPTRGKWSHINLDVHVDNKKPLDSAQLGTVDDVAPKLMIKIDDHRESDANRDLLAHVAAYRQPPTIEQLQWVLEGTYQELKQRLESCRPSIHITPAKLVVFCNSDTWFQYSALENNTSIHSRLAHKCLEILSAELACIDMEVLDFDYQDWKDTIQPDLAYAIEYWAEHVETSEDSTESMLNKLVTTFSQNCLTINKWWSCYVQMVHWIPLRVILQFPHTTIMNIFTYFGFHALFDRALESDKKEQLEMSLEHYDCFEQNPLSYAILKDDAHMVNALLNAGVLIAKIHVAFAAGSTIQIAKAVYQKYKLGEFGQELTYNILGRATRSGNNELLSIAINLLISKSKVSFLWSDTEFIKWGIAVGRWDIVQTLLLTITRPENTVEKIICYATLRHEKTILRNLLSTRKVDEAIRHLKISNISALCGALENKCPEMVKLLITDENVCLKDIQGMTPLQVAVAYPNIDTLVQLLDRPTFTINKGSVDGGIALNLVLHSVVTKIKIEYLTLILQKGARIQYENFGITALHVAAELGRPEVMEVLLEQLSDAEVKAQIDFQCISVHKEQEREDFTALAIAAMKGHGEIVKLLLGRGAKKDIKIQGKTAAKWASEAGHEDIVKLFQSKASKRK
;
A
#
# COMPACT_ATOMS: atom_id res chain seq x y z
N MET A 1 0.92 21.75 -34.39
CA MET A 1 -0.18 21.70 -33.40
C MET A 1 -1.25 20.74 -33.90
N PRO A 2 -1.91 19.92 -33.05
CA PRO A 2 -1.53 19.41 -31.73
C PRO A 2 -1.55 17.85 -31.67
N SER A 3 -0.81 17.24 -30.74
CA SER A 3 -1.05 15.90 -30.15
C SER A 3 0.07 15.63 -29.12
N SER A 4 -0.18 15.78 -27.82
CA SER A 4 -0.60 14.71 -26.89
C SER A 4 0.39 13.54 -26.85
N ALA A 5 1.38 13.61 -25.95
CA ALA A 5 2.19 12.46 -25.52
C ALA A 5 2.16 12.38 -24.00
N SER A 6 1.62 11.26 -23.56
CA SER A 6 1.31 10.82 -22.20
C SER A 6 2.55 10.58 -21.35
N GLU A 7 2.50 11.09 -20.12
CA GLU A 7 3.29 10.62 -18.98
C GLU A 7 3.07 9.12 -18.78
N ILE A 8 4.11 8.29 -18.92
CA ILE A 8 4.08 6.91 -18.43
C ILE A 8 4.46 6.98 -16.95
N ALA A 9 3.44 7.05 -16.10
CA ALA A 9 3.60 6.88 -14.66
C ALA A 9 4.14 5.48 -14.37
N SER A 10 5.23 5.39 -13.60
CA SER A 10 5.64 4.15 -12.95
C SER A 10 4.43 3.58 -12.19
N PRO A 11 3.99 2.35 -12.47
CA PRO A 11 2.66 1.95 -12.12
C PRO A 11 2.59 1.65 -10.62
N LYS A 12 1.65 2.30 -9.92
CA LYS A 12 1.46 2.31 -8.45
C LYS A 12 1.43 0.93 -7.77
N TRP A 13 1.31 -0.15 -8.52
CA TRP A 13 1.21 -1.51 -8.02
C TRP A 13 2.58 -2.16 -7.69
N CYS A 14 3.68 -1.74 -8.33
CA CYS A 14 5.03 -2.24 -8.00
C CYS A 14 5.41 -1.91 -6.54
N LEU A 15 4.99 -0.75 -6.02
CA LEU A 15 5.16 -0.36 -4.62
C LEU A 15 4.36 -1.25 -3.63
N ARG A 16 3.29 -1.91 -4.07
CA ARG A 16 2.48 -2.82 -3.23
C ARG A 16 3.02 -4.26 -3.18
N LEU A 17 3.93 -4.62 -4.08
CA LEU A 17 4.58 -5.93 -4.12
C LEU A 17 5.88 -5.97 -3.29
N ASN A 18 6.55 -4.83 -3.12
CA ASN A 18 7.81 -4.72 -2.38
C ASN A 18 7.67 -4.77 -0.85
N ASN A 19 6.47 -5.05 -0.32
CA ASN A 19 6.24 -5.16 1.12
C ASN A 19 5.69 -6.56 1.47
N PRO A 20 6.56 -7.57 1.64
CA PRO A 20 6.11 -8.93 1.96
C PRO A 20 5.54 -9.08 3.37
N TYR A 21 5.65 -8.05 4.23
CA TYR A 21 5.05 -8.01 5.57
C TYR A 21 4.39 -6.65 5.84
N PRO A 22 3.18 -6.60 6.41
CA PRO A 22 2.57 -5.31 6.77
C PRO A 22 3.44 -4.61 7.82
N ALA A 23 3.69 -3.32 7.61
CA ALA A 23 4.40 -2.46 8.54
C ALA A 23 3.72 -2.51 9.92
N TYR A 24 4.45 -3.01 10.92
CA TYR A 24 4.02 -2.96 12.32
C TYR A 24 4.08 -1.51 12.81
N GLY A 25 2.90 -0.96 13.11
CA GLY A 25 2.72 0.27 13.86
C GLY A 25 1.44 0.16 14.70
N ASP A 26 1.61 0.26 16.02
CA ASP A 26 0.61 0.33 17.09
C ASP A 26 -0.15 -0.95 17.49
N ALA A 27 0.47 -1.73 18.37
CA ALA A 27 -0.25 -2.47 19.41
C ALA A 27 0.59 -2.58 20.70
N THR A 28 -0.01 -2.20 21.83
CA THR A 28 0.47 -2.52 23.18
C THR A 28 0.33 -4.03 23.45
N PRO A 29 1.13 -4.62 24.36
CA PRO A 29 1.21 -6.07 24.49
C PRO A 29 0.02 -6.60 25.31
N SER A 30 -0.85 -7.38 24.69
CA SER A 30 -1.77 -8.26 25.41
C SER A 30 -2.05 -9.54 24.63
N SER A 31 -1.56 -10.65 25.18
CA SER A 31 -1.98 -12.06 25.08
C SER A 31 -2.48 -12.61 23.74
N GLU A 32 -1.69 -13.52 23.18
CA GLU A 32 -2.07 -14.62 22.27
C GLU A 32 -2.86 -14.23 21.00
N ALA A 33 -2.14 -13.77 19.98
CA ALA A 33 -2.61 -13.80 18.59
C ALA A 33 -1.50 -14.36 17.70
N THR A 34 -1.65 -15.61 17.26
CA THR A 34 -0.88 -16.17 16.15
C THR A 34 -1.15 -15.36 14.88
N THR A 35 -0.12 -14.74 14.33
CA THR A 35 -0.17 -13.99 13.06
C THR A 35 -0.48 -14.93 11.91
N VAL A 36 -1.67 -14.82 11.31
CA VAL A 36 -2.09 -15.62 10.14
C VAL A 36 -1.78 -14.87 8.85
N ILE A 37 -1.07 -15.50 7.91
CA ILE A 37 -0.75 -14.92 6.60
C ILE A 37 -1.94 -15.15 5.61
N PRO A 38 -2.38 -14.14 4.82
CA PRO A 38 -3.44 -14.33 3.82
C PRO A 38 -2.93 -14.86 2.46
N THR A 39 -3.77 -15.63 1.75
CA THR A 39 -3.51 -16.21 0.40
C THR A 39 -2.92 -15.22 -0.62
N THR A 40 -3.31 -13.94 -0.58
CA THR A 40 -2.83 -12.91 -1.50
C THR A 40 -1.36 -12.55 -1.31
N SER A 41 -0.85 -12.61 -0.09
CA SER A 41 0.57 -12.32 0.19
C SER A 41 1.46 -13.34 -0.51
N VAL A 42 1.08 -14.62 -0.49
CA VAL A 42 1.83 -15.69 -1.18
C VAL A 42 1.85 -15.47 -2.70
N LEU A 43 0.70 -15.18 -3.30
CA LEU A 43 0.59 -14.94 -4.75
C LEU A 43 1.30 -13.67 -5.21
N LYS A 44 1.30 -12.62 -4.38
CA LYS A 44 2.06 -11.39 -4.61
C LYS A 44 3.57 -11.65 -4.59
N THR A 45 4.05 -12.39 -3.59
CA THR A 45 5.45 -12.80 -3.51
C THR A 45 5.88 -13.57 -4.77
N TRP A 46 5.01 -14.43 -5.28
CA TRP A 46 5.27 -15.16 -6.52
C TRP A 46 5.33 -14.27 -7.76
N LEU A 47 4.37 -13.36 -7.92
CA LEU A 47 4.38 -12.39 -9.02
C LEU A 47 5.62 -11.51 -8.96
N HIS A 48 6.03 -11.10 -7.76
CA HIS A 48 7.25 -10.34 -7.53
C HIS A 48 8.51 -11.14 -7.91
N GLN A 49 8.63 -12.40 -7.48
CA GLN A 49 9.76 -13.27 -7.86
C GLN A 49 9.84 -13.45 -9.38
N LEU A 50 8.69 -13.61 -10.06
CA LEU A 50 8.64 -13.75 -11.51
C LEU A 50 9.09 -12.47 -12.23
N ILE A 51 8.65 -11.30 -11.75
CA ILE A 51 9.06 -9.99 -12.29
C ILE A 51 10.56 -9.75 -12.05
N GLN A 52 11.08 -10.12 -10.87
CA GLN A 52 12.51 -10.01 -10.60
C GLN A 52 13.35 -10.88 -11.54
N GLN A 53 12.90 -12.11 -11.82
CA GLN A 53 13.57 -12.99 -12.78
C GLN A 53 13.41 -12.52 -14.23
N ARG A 54 12.35 -11.76 -14.55
CA ARG A 54 12.02 -11.31 -15.90
C ARG A 54 11.55 -9.84 -15.90
N PRO A 55 12.48 -8.89 -15.74
CA PRO A 55 12.13 -7.47 -15.56
C PRO A 55 11.31 -6.87 -16.72
N TYR A 56 11.47 -7.39 -17.94
CA TYR A 56 10.71 -6.99 -19.13
C TYR A 56 9.19 -7.23 -19.00
N LEU A 57 8.75 -8.13 -18.11
CA LEU A 57 7.33 -8.34 -17.83
C LEU A 57 6.70 -7.15 -17.10
N THR A 58 7.49 -6.26 -16.51
CA THR A 58 6.99 -5.09 -15.79
C THR A 58 6.19 -4.17 -16.72
N GLU A 59 6.70 -3.86 -17.91
CA GLU A 59 6.00 -3.02 -18.88
C GLU A 59 4.75 -3.72 -19.45
N TYR A 60 4.86 -5.03 -19.72
CA TYR A 60 3.74 -5.82 -20.22
C TYR A 60 2.59 -5.92 -19.20
N ILE A 61 2.92 -6.25 -17.95
CA ILE A 61 1.95 -6.30 -16.84
C ILE A 61 1.39 -4.90 -16.56
N SER A 62 2.22 -3.85 -16.65
CA SER A 62 1.76 -2.46 -16.51
C SER A 62 0.73 -2.08 -17.58
N SER A 63 0.97 -2.44 -18.84
CA SER A 63 0.02 -2.16 -19.93
C SER A 63 -1.28 -2.95 -19.75
N LEU A 64 -1.19 -4.22 -19.34
CA LEU A 64 -2.35 -5.04 -18.98
C LEU A 64 -3.15 -4.38 -17.85
N ILE A 65 -2.52 -3.99 -16.75
CA ILE A 65 -3.18 -3.33 -15.61
C ILE A 65 -3.86 -2.02 -16.05
N SER A 66 -3.23 -1.25 -16.94
CA SER A 66 -3.79 -0.01 -17.46
C SER A 66 -5.03 -0.19 -18.36
N THR A 67 -5.27 -1.41 -18.87
CA THR A 67 -6.45 -1.72 -19.70
C THR A 67 -7.65 -2.26 -18.91
N TYR A 68 -7.48 -2.58 -17.62
CA TYR A 68 -8.58 -2.99 -16.74
C TYR A 68 -9.16 -1.81 -15.94
N ASP A 69 -10.49 -1.76 -15.78
CA ASP A 69 -11.19 -0.71 -15.00
C ASP A 69 -10.76 -0.76 -13.52
N GLU A 70 -10.22 0.36 -13.00
CA GLU A 70 -9.67 0.51 -11.64
C GLU A 70 -10.66 0.11 -10.53
N ARG A 71 -11.97 0.09 -10.81
CA ARG A 71 -13.01 -0.33 -9.84
C ARG A 71 -13.05 -1.83 -9.57
N TYR A 72 -12.50 -2.66 -10.47
CA TYR A 72 -12.55 -4.12 -10.37
C TYR A 72 -11.17 -4.76 -10.19
N PHE A 73 -10.12 -4.01 -10.45
CA PHE A 73 -8.74 -4.47 -10.43
C PHE A 73 -8.07 -4.19 -9.08
N SER A 74 -7.95 -5.21 -8.24
CA SER A 74 -7.21 -5.13 -6.97
C SER A 74 -6.29 -6.32 -6.80
N LEU A 75 -5.00 -6.04 -6.55
CA LEU A 75 -4.00 -7.06 -6.19
C LEU A 75 -4.29 -7.71 -4.82
N GLU A 76 -5.26 -7.18 -4.05
CA GLU A 76 -5.79 -7.83 -2.84
C GLU A 76 -6.81 -8.92 -3.15
N ARG A 77 -7.17 -9.15 -4.43
CA ARG A 77 -7.99 -10.29 -4.84
C ARG A 77 -7.09 -11.41 -5.37
N PRO A 78 -7.07 -12.59 -4.72
CA PRO A 78 -6.21 -13.71 -5.12
C PRO A 78 -6.33 -14.09 -6.59
N VAL A 79 -7.55 -14.08 -7.13
CA VAL A 79 -7.85 -14.45 -8.52
C VAL A 79 -7.22 -13.47 -9.52
N VAL A 80 -7.24 -12.17 -9.23
CA VAL A 80 -6.66 -11.14 -10.11
C VAL A 80 -5.14 -11.24 -10.14
N THR A 81 -4.52 -11.43 -8.97
CA THR A 81 -3.06 -11.62 -8.86
C THR A 81 -2.61 -12.91 -9.54
N TRP A 82 -3.41 -13.98 -9.45
CA TRP A 82 -3.17 -15.23 -10.16
C TRP A 82 -3.28 -15.08 -11.68
N ASP A 83 -4.28 -14.37 -12.17
CA ASP A 83 -4.47 -14.13 -13.61
C ASP A 83 -3.29 -13.36 -14.22
N LEU A 84 -2.79 -12.35 -13.52
CA LEU A 84 -1.57 -11.62 -13.91
C LEU A 84 -0.35 -12.54 -13.95
N PHE A 85 -0.18 -13.38 -12.93
CA PHE A 85 0.89 -14.36 -12.88
C PHE A 85 0.83 -15.33 -14.07
N ARG A 86 -0.38 -15.83 -14.42
CA ARG A 86 -0.58 -16.70 -15.60
C ARG A 86 -0.25 -16.02 -16.91
N ILE A 87 -0.66 -14.76 -17.09
CA ILE A 87 -0.37 -14.00 -18.31
C ILE A 87 1.13 -13.71 -18.44
N ALA A 88 1.79 -13.39 -17.32
CA ALA A 88 3.23 -13.16 -17.24
C ALA A 88 4.07 -14.40 -17.63
N LEU A 89 3.49 -15.61 -17.52
CA LEU A 89 4.14 -16.85 -17.91
C LEU A 89 4.10 -17.15 -19.42
N LYS A 90 3.21 -16.52 -20.21
CA LYS A 90 3.00 -16.80 -21.65
C LYS A 90 4.07 -16.21 -22.60
N GLY A 91 5.25 -15.81 -22.11
CA GLY A 91 6.28 -15.16 -22.94
C GLY A 91 7.22 -16.11 -23.69
N GLU A 92 7.66 -15.74 -24.89
CA GLU A 92 8.48 -16.54 -25.83
C GLU A 92 9.88 -16.96 -25.34
N LYS A 93 10.35 -16.47 -24.19
CA LYS A 93 11.65 -16.89 -23.60
C LYS A 93 11.45 -18.15 -22.74
N SER A 94 11.75 -19.30 -23.33
CA SER A 94 11.71 -20.65 -22.73
C SER A 94 12.79 -20.85 -21.66
N GLY A 95 12.60 -20.26 -20.49
CA GLY A 95 13.36 -20.57 -19.27
C GLY A 95 12.50 -21.30 -18.25
N THR A 96 13.08 -22.31 -17.56
CA THR A 96 12.46 -22.94 -16.38
C THR A 96 12.35 -21.90 -15.26
N THR A 97 11.13 -21.55 -14.85
CA THR A 97 10.90 -20.56 -13.78
C THR A 97 10.90 -21.27 -12.43
N TYR A 98 11.79 -20.85 -11.53
CA TYR A 98 11.81 -21.34 -10.14
C TYR A 98 11.07 -20.36 -9.23
N CYS A 99 9.98 -20.79 -8.60
CA CYS A 99 9.25 -20.00 -7.61
C CYS A 99 9.41 -20.63 -6.22
N ILE A 100 9.79 -19.82 -5.23
CA ILE A 100 9.96 -20.29 -3.84
C ILE A 100 8.66 -20.03 -3.09
N LEU A 101 8.11 -21.08 -2.50
CA LEU A 101 6.90 -21.05 -1.69
C LEU A 101 7.25 -21.31 -0.22
N ASP A 102 7.28 -20.22 0.54
CA ASP A 102 7.57 -20.21 1.96
C ASP A 102 6.32 -19.82 2.78
N GLY A 103 6.31 -20.14 4.07
CA GLY A 103 5.24 -19.70 4.99
C GLY A 103 3.89 -20.41 4.89
N LEU A 104 3.76 -21.53 4.17
CA LEU A 104 2.50 -22.32 4.13
C LEU A 104 2.01 -22.75 5.52
N HIS A 105 2.93 -23.00 6.45
CA HIS A 105 2.64 -23.40 7.82
C HIS A 105 2.04 -22.27 8.68
N GLU A 106 2.08 -21.04 8.17
CA GLU A 106 1.53 -19.84 8.80
C GLU A 106 0.17 -19.42 8.19
N LEU A 107 -0.34 -20.20 7.21
CA LEU A 107 -1.66 -20.02 6.60
C LEU A 107 -2.73 -20.78 7.38
N ASP A 108 -3.94 -20.21 7.49
CA ASP A 108 -5.11 -20.93 7.99
C ASP A 108 -5.68 -21.91 6.94
N ASP A 109 -6.43 -22.91 7.40
CA ASP A 109 -7.01 -23.96 6.54
C ASP A 109 -7.83 -23.37 5.37
N ARG A 110 -8.50 -22.24 5.61
CA ARG A 110 -9.29 -21.52 4.61
C ARG A 110 -8.42 -20.85 3.53
N SER A 111 -7.25 -20.31 3.88
CA SER A 111 -6.30 -19.75 2.92
C SER A 111 -5.62 -20.84 2.10
N ILE A 112 -5.39 -22.02 2.70
CA ILE A 112 -4.90 -23.21 2.01
C ILE A 112 -5.95 -23.72 1.01
N GLU A 113 -7.23 -23.83 1.39
CA GLU A 113 -8.32 -24.21 0.48
C GLU A 113 -8.50 -23.22 -0.67
N ASN A 114 -8.36 -21.92 -0.42
CA ASN A 114 -8.41 -20.91 -1.47
C ASN A 114 -7.23 -21.00 -2.44
N LEU A 115 -6.00 -21.23 -1.93
CA LEU A 115 -4.84 -21.48 -2.78
C LEU A 115 -5.07 -22.71 -3.65
N LEU A 116 -5.49 -23.82 -3.04
CA LEU A 116 -5.82 -25.06 -3.76
C LEU A 116 -6.86 -24.83 -4.86
N TYR A 117 -7.95 -24.13 -4.55
CA TYR A 117 -8.99 -23.79 -5.52
C TYR A 117 -8.47 -22.94 -6.69
N ILE A 118 -7.56 -21.99 -6.42
CA ILE A 118 -6.96 -21.13 -7.45
C ILE A 118 -6.02 -21.94 -8.35
N PHE A 119 -5.23 -22.84 -7.77
CA PHE A 119 -4.30 -23.70 -8.51
C PHE A 119 -5.01 -24.78 -9.33
N ASP A 120 -6.22 -25.19 -8.92
CA ASP A 120 -7.08 -26.12 -9.68
C ASP A 120 -7.76 -25.45 -10.89
N ARG A 121 -7.79 -24.10 -10.99
CA ARG A 121 -8.24 -23.42 -12.21
C ARG A 121 -7.15 -23.49 -13.27
N GLU A 122 -7.26 -24.51 -14.12
CA GLU A 122 -6.40 -24.87 -15.26
C GLU A 122 -5.49 -23.74 -15.78
N LEU A 123 -4.17 -23.97 -15.74
CA LEU A 123 -3.22 -23.36 -16.69
C LEU A 123 -3.71 -23.76 -18.11
N PRO A 124 -3.96 -22.82 -19.03
CA PRO A 124 -4.62 -23.14 -20.29
C PRO A 124 -3.75 -24.10 -21.11
N ARG A 125 -4.27 -25.32 -21.32
CA ARG A 125 -3.67 -26.34 -22.20
C ARG A 125 -3.66 -25.94 -23.68
N GLU A 126 -4.28 -24.83 -24.04
CA GLU A 126 -4.55 -24.50 -25.46
C GLU A 126 -3.40 -23.77 -26.19
N ASP A 127 -2.31 -23.36 -25.51
CA ASP A 127 -1.12 -22.78 -26.19
C ASP A 127 0.20 -23.47 -25.82
N CYS A 128 0.16 -24.56 -25.03
CA CYS A 128 1.37 -25.25 -24.57
C CYS A 128 1.69 -26.41 -25.51
N THR A 129 2.64 -26.23 -26.43
CA THR A 129 3.30 -27.40 -27.04
C THR A 129 4.06 -28.14 -25.92
N GLU A 130 3.96 -29.47 -25.92
CA GLU A 130 4.20 -30.35 -24.76
C GLU A 130 5.61 -30.30 -24.13
N ASP A 131 6.55 -29.48 -24.61
CA ASP A 131 7.98 -29.63 -24.29
C ASP A 131 8.74 -28.42 -23.70
N SER A 132 8.14 -27.25 -23.39
CA SER A 132 9.01 -26.08 -23.08
C SER A 132 8.63 -25.06 -22.01
N LEU A 133 7.90 -25.39 -20.94
CA LEU A 133 7.88 -24.55 -19.72
C LEU A 133 7.67 -25.39 -18.45
N PRO A 134 8.73 -25.86 -17.76
CA PRO A 134 8.59 -26.39 -16.42
C PRO A 134 8.65 -25.19 -15.44
N ILE A 135 7.50 -24.80 -14.86
CA ILE A 135 7.52 -24.03 -13.62
C ILE A 135 7.90 -25.03 -12.53
N LYS A 136 9.06 -24.83 -11.90
CA LYS A 136 9.50 -25.62 -10.75
C LYS A 136 9.23 -24.82 -9.48
N VAL A 137 8.35 -25.34 -8.64
CA VAL A 137 8.00 -24.67 -7.38
C VAL A 137 8.77 -25.34 -6.25
N LEU A 138 9.64 -24.58 -5.60
CA LEU A 138 10.43 -25.02 -4.46
C LEU A 138 9.69 -24.65 -3.16
N VAL A 139 9.27 -25.64 -2.39
CA VAL A 139 8.51 -25.41 -1.14
C VAL A 139 9.45 -25.48 0.06
N THR A 140 9.62 -24.37 0.78
CA THR A 140 10.55 -24.27 1.93
C THR A 140 9.84 -24.27 3.29
N SER A 141 8.51 -24.28 3.29
CA SER A 141 7.69 -24.22 4.51
C SER A 141 7.76 -25.50 5.35
N ARG A 142 7.77 -25.36 6.69
CA ARG A 142 7.84 -26.48 7.67
C ARG A 142 6.67 -27.48 7.60
N GLY A 143 5.53 -27.06 7.04
CA GLY A 143 4.37 -27.91 6.79
C GLY A 143 4.32 -28.38 5.33
N GLN A 144 4.56 -29.67 5.09
CA GLN A 144 4.56 -30.23 3.73
C GLN A 144 3.12 -30.41 3.21
N PRO A 145 2.78 -29.91 2.01
CA PRO A 145 1.47 -30.15 1.41
C PRO A 145 1.29 -31.63 1.07
N THR A 146 0.15 -32.23 1.44
CA THR A 146 -0.17 -33.63 1.13
C THR A 146 -0.15 -33.87 -0.38
N ARG A 147 0.77 -34.72 -0.85
CA ARG A 147 0.87 -35.19 -2.25
C ARG A 147 -0.46 -35.82 -2.67
N GLY A 148 -1.15 -35.15 -3.58
CA GLY A 148 -2.45 -35.58 -4.11
C GLY A 148 -3.40 -34.43 -4.43
N LYS A 149 -3.28 -33.28 -3.75
CA LYS A 149 -4.13 -32.09 -3.99
C LYS A 149 -3.56 -31.09 -5.02
N TRP A 150 -2.40 -31.37 -5.61
CA TRP A 150 -1.62 -30.41 -6.41
C TRP A 150 -1.19 -31.05 -7.74
N SER A 151 -2.14 -31.59 -8.51
CA SER A 151 -1.89 -32.43 -9.69
C SER A 151 -1.21 -31.71 -10.87
N HIS A 152 -1.27 -30.38 -10.92
CA HIS A 152 -0.83 -29.56 -12.06
C HIS A 152 0.48 -28.79 -11.83
N ILE A 153 1.05 -28.85 -10.64
CA ILE A 153 2.30 -28.16 -10.27
C ILE A 153 3.32 -29.21 -9.88
N ASN A 154 4.48 -29.21 -10.56
CA ASN A 154 5.60 -30.07 -10.18
C ASN A 154 6.27 -29.47 -8.93
N LEU A 155 5.73 -29.81 -7.76
CA LEU A 155 6.27 -29.41 -6.46
C LEU A 155 7.57 -30.18 -6.22
N ASP A 156 8.69 -29.47 -6.25
CA ASP A 156 9.97 -30.03 -5.83
C ASP A 156 10.03 -29.95 -4.30
N VAL A 157 9.38 -30.92 -3.65
CA VAL A 157 9.27 -31.02 -2.17
C VAL A 157 10.60 -31.49 -1.55
N HIS A 158 11.69 -31.59 -2.32
CA HIS A 158 13.00 -31.96 -1.80
C HIS A 158 13.77 -30.78 -1.20
N VAL A 159 13.17 -30.20 -0.16
CA VAL A 159 13.92 -29.63 0.97
C VAL A 159 13.50 -30.35 2.26
N ASP A 160 13.39 -31.68 2.19
CA ASP A 160 13.93 -32.54 3.23
C ASP A 160 14.10 -33.97 2.69
N ASN A 161 15.30 -34.24 2.19
CA ASN A 161 15.91 -35.56 2.14
C ASN A 161 17.40 -35.36 1.85
N LYS A 162 18.15 -34.96 2.88
CA LYS A 162 19.31 -35.80 3.21
C LYS A 162 18.72 -37.12 3.76
N LYS A 163 18.20 -37.97 2.87
CA LYS A 163 18.27 -39.42 3.10
C LYS A 163 19.61 -39.88 2.55
N PRO A 164 20.26 -40.77 3.31
CA PRO A 164 21.70 -40.88 3.42
C PRO A 164 22.31 -41.15 2.05
N LEU A 165 23.48 -40.56 1.80
CA LEU A 165 24.40 -41.10 0.82
C LEU A 165 24.50 -42.60 1.05
N ASP A 166 24.30 -43.36 -0.03
CA ASP A 166 24.41 -44.82 -0.02
C ASP A 166 25.72 -45.21 0.66
N SER A 167 25.58 -45.85 1.82
CA SER A 167 26.67 -46.31 2.70
C SER A 167 27.62 -47.34 2.05
N ALA A 168 27.51 -47.55 0.75
CA ALA A 168 28.35 -48.45 -0.04
C ALA A 168 29.35 -47.73 -0.96
N GLN A 169 29.36 -46.39 -1.04
CA GLN A 169 30.33 -45.64 -1.88
C GLN A 169 31.11 -44.53 -1.17
N LEU A 170 30.90 -44.34 0.13
CA LEU A 170 31.80 -43.57 0.99
C LEU A 170 32.56 -44.55 1.89
N GLY A 171 33.87 -44.66 1.64
CA GLY A 171 34.79 -45.26 2.59
C GLY A 171 34.56 -44.65 3.98
N THR A 172 34.42 -45.54 4.95
CA THR A 172 34.19 -45.30 6.38
C THR A 172 34.55 -43.91 6.89
N VAL A 173 33.52 -43.17 7.29
CA VAL A 173 33.60 -41.98 8.13
C VAL A 173 33.97 -42.43 9.54
N ASP A 174 35.27 -42.60 9.78
CA ASP A 174 35.85 -42.61 11.13
C ASP A 174 37.26 -41.97 11.19
N ASP A 175 37.76 -41.37 10.09
CA ASP A 175 39.13 -40.82 10.02
C ASP A 175 39.23 -39.32 9.68
N VAL A 176 38.14 -38.55 9.71
CA VAL A 176 38.19 -37.11 9.34
C VAL A 176 37.74 -36.16 10.47
N ALA A 177 37.38 -36.69 11.64
CA ALA A 177 37.05 -35.88 12.81
C ALA A 177 38.23 -35.18 13.53
N PRO A 178 39.49 -35.21 13.02
CA PRO A 178 40.48 -34.22 13.43
C PRO A 178 41.22 -33.56 12.24
N LYS A 179 40.52 -33.09 11.20
CA LYS A 179 41.13 -32.26 10.13
C LYS A 179 40.53 -30.86 9.94
N LEU A 180 39.74 -30.38 10.90
CA LEU A 180 39.36 -28.96 11.02
C LEU A 180 40.01 -28.26 12.22
N MET A 181 41.07 -28.84 12.78
CA MET A 181 42.20 -28.02 13.22
C MET A 181 43.14 -27.91 12.03
N ILE A 182 43.05 -26.80 11.29
CA ILE A 182 44.21 -26.33 10.55
C ILE A 182 45.27 -26.13 11.64
N LYS A 183 46.24 -27.05 11.73
CA LYS A 183 47.57 -26.64 12.17
C LYS A 183 47.98 -25.57 11.17
N ILE A 184 47.79 -24.31 11.57
CA ILE A 184 48.38 -23.16 10.89
C ILE A 184 49.86 -23.24 11.23
N ASP A 185 50.55 -24.18 10.59
CA ASP A 185 52.01 -24.25 10.51
C ASP A 185 52.42 -23.58 9.19
N ASP A 186 52.05 -22.30 9.04
CA ASP A 186 52.92 -21.22 8.53
C ASP A 186 52.14 -19.90 8.70
N HIS A 187 52.54 -19.07 9.67
CA HIS A 187 51.73 -17.93 10.14
C HIS A 187 51.52 -16.82 9.09
N ARG A 188 52.17 -16.87 7.92
CA ARG A 188 52.09 -15.79 6.90
C ARG A 188 51.07 -16.03 5.77
N GLU A 189 50.86 -17.28 5.33
CA GLU A 189 49.90 -17.58 4.24
C GLU A 189 48.44 -17.55 4.73
N SER A 190 48.20 -17.92 5.99
CA SER A 190 46.86 -17.88 6.62
C SER A 190 46.33 -16.46 6.78
N ASP A 191 47.20 -15.49 7.09
CA ASP A 191 46.81 -14.09 7.24
C ASP A 191 46.50 -13.44 5.88
N ALA A 192 47.32 -13.73 4.86
CA ALA A 192 47.11 -13.21 3.49
C ALA A 192 45.83 -13.74 2.85
N ASN A 193 45.48 -15.00 3.06
CA ASN A 193 44.23 -15.58 2.56
C ASN A 193 43.01 -15.05 3.32
N ARG A 194 43.13 -14.84 4.63
CA ARG A 194 42.09 -14.18 5.43
C ARG A 194 41.87 -12.74 4.97
N ASP A 195 42.95 -12.00 4.71
CA ASP A 195 42.86 -10.63 4.19
C ASP A 195 42.24 -10.60 2.80
N LEU A 196 42.66 -11.49 1.88
CA LEU A 196 42.04 -11.62 0.56
C LEU A 196 40.52 -11.89 0.66
N LEU A 197 40.10 -12.82 1.52
CA LEU A 197 38.68 -13.11 1.74
C LEU A 197 37.94 -11.92 2.37
N ALA A 198 38.57 -11.16 3.27
CA ALA A 198 38.01 -9.93 3.80
C ALA A 198 37.82 -8.87 2.70
N HIS A 199 38.78 -8.72 1.78
CA HIS A 199 38.64 -7.81 0.64
C HIS A 199 37.52 -8.25 -0.30
N VAL A 200 37.36 -9.54 -0.59
CA VAL A 200 36.23 -10.05 -1.40
C VAL A 200 34.90 -9.81 -0.69
N ALA A 201 34.84 -9.99 0.64
CA ALA A 201 33.64 -9.79 1.44
C ALA A 201 33.22 -8.31 1.53
N ALA A 202 34.16 -7.36 1.40
CA ALA A 202 33.88 -5.93 1.41
C ALA A 202 33.06 -5.45 0.20
N TYR A 203 32.97 -6.25 -0.87
CA TYR A 203 32.15 -5.94 -2.04
C TYR A 203 30.70 -6.42 -1.85
N ARG A 204 29.73 -5.55 -2.17
CA ARG A 204 28.30 -5.91 -2.17
C ARG A 204 27.92 -6.86 -3.31
N GLN A 205 28.63 -6.77 -4.43
CA GLN A 205 28.47 -7.68 -5.56
C GLN A 205 29.72 -8.53 -5.71
N PRO A 206 29.61 -9.77 -6.22
CA PRO A 206 30.76 -10.60 -6.50
C PRO A 206 31.80 -9.84 -7.33
N PRO A 207 33.01 -9.57 -6.81
CA PRO A 207 34.02 -8.86 -7.57
C PRO A 207 34.59 -9.78 -8.66
N THR A 208 34.98 -9.20 -9.78
CA THR A 208 35.77 -9.92 -10.78
C THR A 208 37.21 -10.13 -10.28
N ILE A 209 37.89 -11.15 -10.80
CA ILE A 209 39.33 -11.33 -10.52
C ILE A 209 40.14 -10.08 -10.94
N GLU A 210 39.70 -9.39 -11.99
CA GLU A 210 40.32 -8.17 -12.48
C GLU A 210 40.15 -7.01 -11.47
N GLN A 211 38.95 -6.85 -10.88
CA GLN A 211 38.71 -5.90 -9.80
C GLN A 211 39.54 -6.20 -8.54
N LEU A 212 39.70 -7.48 -8.17
CA LEU A 212 40.55 -7.85 -7.02
C LEU A 212 42.04 -7.62 -7.30
N GLN A 213 42.46 -7.82 -8.55
CA GLN A 213 43.82 -7.55 -8.98
C GLN A 213 44.20 -6.09 -8.85
N TRP A 214 43.24 -5.22 -9.13
CA TRP A 214 43.38 -3.78 -8.97
C TRP A 214 43.58 -3.36 -7.51
N VAL A 215 42.83 -3.93 -6.55
CA VAL A 215 42.95 -3.55 -5.12
C VAL A 215 44.21 -4.10 -4.45
N LEU A 216 44.56 -5.34 -4.77
CA LEU A 216 45.57 -6.11 -4.02
C LEU A 216 46.98 -6.02 -4.62
N GLU A 217 47.16 -5.25 -5.70
CA GLU A 217 48.44 -4.97 -6.35
C GLU A 217 49.28 -6.24 -6.60
N GLY A 218 48.73 -7.18 -7.38
CA GLY A 218 49.39 -8.44 -7.75
C GLY A 218 49.19 -8.81 -9.22
N THR A 219 49.91 -9.82 -9.71
CA THR A 219 49.65 -10.35 -11.05
C THR A 219 48.41 -11.24 -11.05
N TYR A 220 47.70 -11.30 -12.18
CA TYR A 220 46.53 -12.16 -12.36
C TYR A 220 46.79 -13.62 -11.93
N GLN A 221 47.97 -14.16 -12.27
CA GLN A 221 48.33 -15.54 -11.96
C GLN A 221 48.53 -15.76 -10.45
N GLU A 222 49.17 -14.81 -9.75
CA GLU A 222 49.36 -14.88 -8.30
C GLU A 222 48.03 -14.83 -7.56
N LEU A 223 47.14 -13.92 -7.95
CA LEU A 223 45.80 -13.79 -7.35
C LEU A 223 44.92 -14.99 -7.66
N LYS A 224 44.94 -15.49 -8.90
CA LYS A 224 44.22 -16.70 -9.27
C LYS A 224 44.68 -17.90 -8.45
N GLN A 225 46.00 -18.04 -8.26
CA GLN A 225 46.56 -19.12 -7.44
C GLN A 225 46.14 -19.00 -5.97
N ARG A 226 46.12 -17.78 -5.42
CA ARG A 226 45.63 -17.52 -4.05
C ARG A 226 44.13 -17.78 -3.89
N LEU A 227 43.32 -17.33 -4.85
CA LEU A 227 41.86 -17.59 -4.84
C LEU A 227 41.55 -19.08 -4.94
N GLU A 228 42.32 -19.85 -5.72
CA GLU A 228 42.22 -21.31 -5.76
C GLU A 228 42.61 -21.98 -4.43
N SER A 229 43.52 -21.38 -3.66
CA SER A 229 43.82 -21.86 -2.30
C SER A 229 42.68 -21.60 -1.30
N CYS A 230 41.79 -20.65 -1.59
CA CYS A 230 40.60 -20.31 -0.80
C CYS A 230 39.31 -21.01 -1.27
N ARG A 231 39.40 -21.95 -2.23
CA ARG A 231 38.27 -22.68 -2.83
C ARG A 231 37.27 -23.36 -1.87
N PRO A 232 37.62 -23.73 -0.61
CA PRO A 232 36.63 -24.19 0.36
C PRO A 232 35.61 -23.11 0.76
N SER A 233 35.98 -21.83 0.68
CA SER A 233 35.18 -20.68 1.15
C SER A 233 34.57 -19.86 0.02
N ILE A 234 35.21 -19.87 -1.16
CA ILE A 234 34.77 -19.11 -2.35
C ILE A 234 34.75 -19.97 -3.61
N HIS A 235 33.88 -19.63 -4.55
CA HIS A 235 33.78 -20.21 -5.88
C HIS A 235 33.97 -19.13 -6.95
N ILE A 236 34.79 -19.42 -7.96
CA ILE A 236 34.98 -18.56 -9.13
C ILE A 236 34.02 -19.02 -10.23
N THR A 237 33.11 -18.15 -10.65
CA THR A 237 32.15 -18.44 -11.72
C THR A 237 32.84 -18.47 -13.10
N PRO A 238 32.19 -19.03 -14.14
CA PRO A 238 32.69 -18.95 -15.52
C PRO A 238 32.90 -17.51 -16.02
N ALA A 239 32.16 -16.55 -15.45
CA ALA A 239 32.33 -15.11 -15.70
C ALA A 239 33.48 -14.48 -14.88
N LYS A 240 34.32 -15.30 -14.23
CA LYS A 240 35.43 -14.89 -13.35
C LYS A 240 35.00 -14.04 -12.13
N LEU A 241 33.76 -14.20 -11.67
CA LEU A 241 33.28 -13.55 -10.45
C LEU A 241 33.63 -14.41 -9.24
N VAL A 242 34.07 -13.78 -8.15
CA VAL A 242 34.37 -14.46 -6.89
C VAL A 242 33.15 -14.40 -5.98
N VAL A 243 32.57 -15.56 -5.67
CA VAL A 243 31.32 -15.70 -4.90
C VAL A 243 31.58 -16.54 -3.66
N PHE A 244 31.04 -16.17 -2.50
CA PHE A 244 31.13 -16.99 -1.30
C PHE A 244 30.24 -18.24 -1.41
N CYS A 245 30.75 -19.37 -0.93
CA CYS A 245 30.04 -20.65 -1.00
C CYS A 245 28.81 -20.72 -0.08
N ASN A 246 28.73 -19.87 0.95
CA ASN A 246 27.57 -19.71 1.83
C ASN A 246 27.52 -18.29 2.43
N SER A 247 26.37 -17.91 2.98
CA SER A 247 26.17 -16.60 3.61
C SER A 247 27.02 -16.39 4.86
N ASP A 248 27.18 -17.44 5.66
CA ASP A 248 27.85 -17.35 6.96
C ASP A 248 29.33 -17.00 6.83
N THR A 249 30.00 -17.50 5.78
CA THR A 249 31.39 -17.14 5.47
C THR A 249 31.50 -15.68 5.04
N TRP A 250 30.62 -15.18 4.17
CA TRP A 250 30.63 -13.76 3.78
C TRP A 250 30.51 -12.84 5.01
N PHE A 251 29.54 -13.12 5.90
CA PHE A 251 29.38 -12.35 7.14
C PHE A 251 30.57 -12.47 8.10
N GLN A 252 31.19 -13.65 8.17
CA GLN A 252 32.37 -13.86 9.02
C GLN A 252 33.57 -13.03 8.56
N TYR A 253 33.77 -12.89 7.24
CA TYR A 253 34.90 -12.15 6.69
C TYR A 253 34.62 -10.66 6.52
N SER A 254 33.35 -10.24 6.38
CA SER A 254 32.97 -8.82 6.30
C SER A 254 33.19 -8.07 7.62
N ALA A 255 33.19 -8.76 8.77
CA ALA A 255 33.27 -8.16 10.10
C ALA A 255 34.69 -8.14 10.70
N LEU A 256 35.72 -8.54 9.95
CA LEU A 256 37.10 -8.59 10.44
C LEU A 256 37.65 -7.20 10.74
N GLU A 257 38.52 -7.09 11.76
CA GLU A 257 39.11 -5.81 12.28
C GLU A 257 39.77 -4.94 11.19
N ASN A 258 40.16 -5.53 10.05
CA ASN A 258 40.73 -4.81 8.92
C ASN A 258 39.70 -4.10 8.03
N ASN A 259 38.38 -4.28 8.24
CA ASN A 259 37.35 -3.75 7.34
C ASN A 259 37.43 -2.23 7.19
N THR A 260 37.72 -1.51 8.27
CA THR A 260 37.95 -0.05 8.25
C THR A 260 39.14 0.31 7.35
N SER A 261 40.27 -0.39 7.46
CA SER A 261 41.47 -0.21 6.62
C SER A 261 41.29 -0.64 5.16
N ILE A 262 40.42 -1.62 4.90
CA ILE A 262 40.09 -2.11 3.56
C ILE A 262 39.23 -1.04 2.87
N HIS A 263 38.20 -0.55 3.54
CA HIS A 263 37.36 0.51 3.04
C HIS A 263 38.13 1.82 2.84
N SER A 264 39.10 2.15 3.70
CA SER A 264 40.03 3.27 3.44
C SER A 264 40.79 3.10 2.12
N ARG A 265 41.38 1.91 1.87
CA ARG A 265 42.13 1.64 0.63
C ARG A 265 41.23 1.67 -0.60
N LEU A 266 40.06 1.05 -0.52
CA LEU A 266 39.05 1.09 -1.58
C LEU A 266 38.60 2.51 -1.87
N ALA A 267 38.36 3.34 -0.84
CA ALA A 267 38.00 4.75 -1.01
C ALA A 267 39.08 5.54 -1.75
N HIS A 268 40.35 5.45 -1.34
CA HIS A 268 41.47 6.13 -2.03
C HIS A 268 41.60 5.66 -3.48
N LYS A 269 41.44 4.37 -3.74
CA LYS A 269 41.56 3.80 -5.08
C LYS A 269 40.37 4.18 -5.98
N CYS A 270 39.14 4.19 -5.47
CA CYS A 270 37.98 4.72 -6.20
C CYS A 270 38.20 6.19 -6.56
N LEU A 271 38.76 7.00 -5.65
CA LEU A 271 39.08 8.40 -5.92
C LEU A 271 40.16 8.57 -6.98
N GLU A 272 41.17 7.69 -7.03
CA GLU A 272 42.18 7.66 -8.08
C GLU A 272 41.55 7.38 -9.45
N ILE A 273 40.67 6.38 -9.57
CA ILE A 273 39.94 6.08 -10.81
C ILE A 273 39.12 7.28 -11.24
N LEU A 274 38.30 7.82 -10.33
CA LEU A 274 37.52 9.01 -10.61
C LEU A 274 38.45 10.12 -11.11
N SER A 275 39.54 10.44 -10.41
CA SER A 275 40.45 11.50 -10.85
C SER A 275 41.08 11.28 -12.24
N ALA A 276 41.40 10.03 -12.60
CA ALA A 276 42.03 9.68 -13.87
C ALA A 276 41.04 9.67 -15.04
N GLU A 277 39.87 9.07 -14.85
CA GLU A 277 38.83 8.96 -15.87
C GLU A 277 38.16 10.32 -16.12
N LEU A 278 37.99 11.13 -15.06
CA LEU A 278 37.46 12.49 -15.16
C LEU A 278 38.36 13.45 -15.95
N ALA A 279 39.63 13.09 -16.19
CA ALA A 279 40.54 13.83 -17.06
C ALA A 279 40.43 13.42 -18.55
N CYS A 280 39.79 12.28 -18.86
CA CYS A 280 39.86 11.61 -20.16
C CYS A 280 38.51 11.41 -20.86
N ILE A 281 37.38 11.48 -20.16
CA ILE A 281 36.04 11.21 -20.73
C ILE A 281 35.47 12.43 -21.45
N ASP A 282 35.01 12.23 -22.69
CA ASP A 282 34.18 13.20 -23.40
C ASP A 282 32.76 13.20 -22.80
N MET A 283 32.42 14.29 -22.13
CA MET A 283 31.24 14.37 -21.27
C MET A 283 29.92 14.37 -22.05
N GLU A 284 29.92 14.46 -23.39
CA GLU A 284 28.73 14.28 -24.25
C GLU A 284 28.26 12.81 -24.30
N VAL A 285 29.15 11.84 -23.99
CA VAL A 285 28.81 10.40 -23.96
C VAL A 285 27.93 10.03 -22.75
N LEU A 286 27.91 10.86 -21.71
CA LEU A 286 27.15 10.64 -20.48
C LEU A 286 25.71 11.19 -20.55
N ASP A 287 25.31 11.81 -21.66
CA ASP A 287 23.96 12.36 -21.84
C ASP A 287 22.90 11.29 -22.22
N PHE A 288 23.30 10.03 -22.42
CA PHE A 288 22.43 8.88 -22.73
C PHE A 288 21.84 8.20 -21.48
N ASP A 289 20.82 7.34 -21.66
CA ASP A 289 20.04 6.76 -20.55
C ASP A 289 20.89 5.82 -19.66
N TYR A 290 20.48 5.62 -18.40
CA TYR A 290 21.32 4.94 -17.40
C TYR A 290 21.71 3.50 -17.79
N GLN A 291 20.89 2.84 -18.60
CA GLN A 291 21.18 1.49 -19.05
C GLN A 291 22.23 1.47 -20.16
N ASP A 292 22.33 2.53 -20.96
CA ASP A 292 23.18 2.57 -22.15
C ASP A 292 24.67 2.72 -21.78
N TRP A 293 24.99 3.60 -20.84
CA TRP A 293 26.36 3.81 -20.34
C TRP A 293 26.85 2.74 -19.34
N LYS A 294 25.98 2.05 -18.57
CA LYS A 294 26.40 0.97 -17.64
C LYS A 294 27.09 -0.18 -18.38
N ASP A 295 26.58 -0.49 -19.58
CA ASP A 295 27.15 -1.52 -20.44
C ASP A 295 28.32 -1.00 -21.30
N THR A 296 28.53 0.32 -21.34
CA THR A 296 29.55 0.98 -22.18
C THR A 296 30.78 1.44 -21.39
N ILE A 297 30.65 1.66 -20.08
CA ILE A 297 31.72 2.16 -19.20
C ILE A 297 32.53 1.00 -18.61
N GLN A 298 33.81 1.26 -18.32
CA GLN A 298 34.68 0.28 -17.66
C GLN A 298 34.09 -0.15 -16.30
N PRO A 299 34.09 -1.46 -15.98
CA PRO A 299 33.55 -1.98 -14.72
C PRO A 299 34.11 -1.32 -13.46
N ASP A 300 35.37 -0.88 -13.50
CA ASP A 300 36.06 -0.25 -12.38
C ASP A 300 35.55 1.17 -12.12
N LEU A 301 35.23 1.94 -13.18
CA LEU A 301 34.60 3.25 -13.06
C LEU A 301 33.15 3.11 -12.58
N ALA A 302 32.41 2.13 -13.08
CA ALA A 302 31.05 1.84 -12.61
C ALA A 302 31.06 1.50 -11.10
N TYR A 303 31.99 0.65 -10.67
CA TYR A 303 32.18 0.33 -9.25
C TYR A 303 32.57 1.56 -8.42
N ALA A 304 33.50 2.37 -8.89
CA ALA A 304 33.92 3.59 -8.21
C ALA A 304 32.77 4.60 -8.07
N ILE A 305 31.86 4.70 -9.04
CA ILE A 305 30.66 5.54 -8.96
C ILE A 305 29.64 4.95 -7.98
N GLU A 306 29.43 3.63 -8.00
CA GLU A 306 28.42 2.95 -7.18
C GLU A 306 28.79 2.89 -5.69
N TYR A 307 30.05 2.60 -5.33
CA TYR A 307 30.41 2.17 -3.96
C TYR A 307 31.42 3.06 -3.23
N TRP A 308 32.03 4.05 -3.90
CA TRP A 308 32.96 5.00 -3.27
C TRP A 308 32.42 5.59 -1.95
N ALA A 309 31.18 6.09 -1.97
CA ALA A 309 30.64 6.84 -0.83
C ALA A 309 30.44 5.94 0.39
N GLU A 310 30.01 4.71 0.16
CA GLU A 310 29.84 3.69 1.20
C GLU A 310 31.19 3.29 1.82
N HIS A 311 32.25 3.17 1.00
CA HIS A 311 33.60 2.90 1.51
C HIS A 311 34.15 4.06 2.33
N VAL A 312 33.86 5.32 1.97
CA VAL A 312 34.24 6.47 2.79
C VAL A 312 33.49 6.48 4.12
N GLU A 313 32.18 6.24 4.10
CA GLU A 313 31.34 6.20 5.32
C GLU A 313 31.82 5.15 6.32
N THR A 314 32.27 4.00 5.83
CA THR A 314 32.77 2.88 6.63
C THR A 314 34.27 2.97 6.96
N SER A 315 34.99 3.88 6.31
CA SER A 315 36.41 4.11 6.59
C SER A 315 36.61 5.00 7.82
N GLU A 316 37.57 4.65 8.68
CA GLU A 316 38.03 5.54 9.75
C GLU A 316 39.07 6.56 9.26
N ASP A 317 39.50 6.45 8.00
CA ASP A 317 40.51 7.31 7.37
C ASP A 317 39.90 8.60 6.84
N SER A 318 39.73 9.57 7.73
CA SER A 318 39.38 10.96 7.40
C SER A 318 40.63 11.85 7.34
N THR A 319 41.68 11.40 6.65
CA THR A 319 42.96 12.15 6.61
C THR A 319 42.90 13.43 5.80
N GLU A 320 43.74 14.39 6.16
CA GLU A 320 43.96 15.63 5.39
C GLU A 320 44.41 15.33 3.95
N SER A 321 45.11 14.21 3.73
CA SER A 321 45.48 13.74 2.39
C SER A 321 44.25 13.41 1.53
N MET A 322 43.27 12.69 2.09
CA MET A 322 42.02 12.37 1.39
C MET A 322 41.21 13.64 1.09
N LEU A 323 41.06 14.53 2.07
CA LEU A 323 40.40 15.83 1.87
C LEU A 323 41.11 16.66 0.78
N ASN A 324 42.45 16.70 0.79
CA ASN A 324 43.22 17.43 -0.21
C ASN A 324 43.03 16.83 -1.61
N LYS A 325 43.11 15.50 -1.76
CA LYS A 325 42.83 14.84 -3.03
C LYS A 325 41.43 15.21 -3.52
N LEU A 326 40.41 15.03 -2.69
CA LEU A 326 39.03 15.39 -3.02
C LEU A 326 38.88 16.84 -3.46
N VAL A 327 39.36 17.78 -2.66
CA VAL A 327 39.31 19.20 -2.98
C VAL A 327 40.05 19.46 -4.29
N THR A 328 41.26 18.93 -4.50
CA THR A 328 42.02 19.16 -5.74
C THR A 328 41.35 18.57 -6.99
N THR A 329 40.88 17.33 -6.90
CA THR A 329 40.22 16.62 -8.01
C THR A 329 38.96 17.35 -8.43
N PHE A 330 38.16 17.80 -7.46
CA PHE A 330 36.87 18.40 -7.72
C PHE A 330 36.96 19.92 -7.95
N SER A 331 37.89 20.64 -7.31
CA SER A 331 38.08 22.09 -7.52
C SER A 331 38.57 22.44 -8.93
N GLN A 332 39.31 21.53 -9.58
CA GLN A 332 39.85 21.76 -10.92
C GLN A 332 38.80 21.60 -12.04
N ASN A 333 37.65 20.96 -11.75
CA ASN A 333 36.66 20.64 -12.78
C ASN A 333 35.21 20.62 -12.24
N CYS A 334 34.63 21.80 -11.99
CA CYS A 334 33.28 21.94 -11.45
C CYS A 334 32.18 21.32 -12.34
N LEU A 335 32.37 21.33 -13.66
CA LEU A 335 31.47 20.67 -14.62
C LEU A 335 31.40 19.16 -14.36
N THR A 336 32.51 18.58 -13.93
CA THR A 336 32.64 17.15 -13.70
C THR A 336 32.03 16.69 -12.38
N ILE A 337 32.09 17.50 -11.31
CA ILE A 337 31.33 17.25 -10.08
C ILE A 337 29.84 17.17 -10.39
N ASN A 338 29.33 18.16 -11.16
CA ASN A 338 27.93 18.21 -11.56
C ASN A 338 27.55 16.98 -12.41
N LYS A 339 28.43 16.64 -13.37
CA LYS A 339 28.52 15.36 -14.11
C LYS A 339 28.20 14.15 -13.22
N TRP A 340 29.14 13.90 -12.32
CA TRP A 340 29.18 12.75 -11.41
C TRP A 340 28.00 12.70 -10.44
N TRP A 341 27.56 13.85 -9.93
CA TRP A 341 26.39 13.91 -9.06
C TRP A 341 25.09 13.62 -9.80
N SER A 342 24.97 14.12 -11.04
CA SER A 342 23.79 13.84 -11.88
C SER A 342 23.66 12.35 -12.16
N CYS A 343 24.79 11.73 -12.51
CA CYS A 343 24.98 10.30 -12.64
C CYS A 343 24.53 9.53 -11.38
N TYR A 344 25.07 9.88 -10.21
CA TYR A 344 24.71 9.21 -8.95
C TYR A 344 23.23 9.36 -8.57
N VAL A 345 22.67 10.57 -8.72
CA VAL A 345 21.26 10.84 -8.39
C VAL A 345 20.31 10.10 -9.33
N GLN A 346 20.64 10.01 -10.63
CA GLN A 346 19.90 9.19 -11.57
C GLN A 346 19.93 7.70 -11.16
N MET A 347 21.07 7.21 -10.67
CA MET A 347 21.23 5.82 -10.22
C MET A 347 20.44 5.50 -8.95
N VAL A 348 20.53 6.37 -7.95
CA VAL A 348 19.94 6.11 -6.62
C VAL A 348 18.46 6.45 -6.58
N HIS A 349 18.05 7.53 -7.25
CA HIS A 349 16.70 8.08 -7.15
C HIS A 349 15.88 7.94 -8.44
N TRP A 350 16.43 7.34 -9.50
CA TRP A 350 15.75 7.13 -10.78
C TRP A 350 15.21 8.45 -11.39
N ILE A 351 15.94 9.55 -11.17
CA ILE A 351 15.55 10.89 -11.66
C ILE A 351 16.09 11.09 -13.10
N PRO A 352 15.27 11.55 -14.06
CA PRO A 352 15.71 11.77 -15.43
C PRO A 352 16.80 12.85 -15.56
N LEU A 353 17.86 12.56 -16.32
CA LEU A 353 19.02 13.44 -16.51
C LEU A 353 18.66 14.85 -17.00
N ARG A 354 17.63 14.97 -17.85
CA ARG A 354 17.11 16.27 -18.35
C ARG A 354 16.65 17.23 -17.25
N VAL A 355 16.19 16.70 -16.11
CA VAL A 355 15.73 17.50 -14.96
C VAL A 355 16.93 17.98 -14.15
N ILE A 356 17.96 17.14 -14.04
CA ILE A 356 19.18 17.44 -13.28
C ILE A 356 20.06 18.45 -14.04
N LEU A 357 20.18 18.31 -15.37
CA LEU A 357 20.99 19.20 -16.22
C LEU A 357 20.47 20.65 -16.28
N GLN A 358 19.24 20.93 -15.84
CA GLN A 358 18.68 22.29 -15.82
C GLN A 358 19.20 23.15 -14.67
N PHE A 359 19.79 22.55 -13.64
CA PHE A 359 20.25 23.27 -12.45
C PHE A 359 21.66 22.78 -12.09
N PRO A 360 22.74 23.50 -12.42
CA PRO A 360 24.08 23.08 -12.02
C PRO A 360 24.45 23.61 -10.62
N HIS A 361 25.46 22.96 -10.01
CA HIS A 361 26.30 23.35 -8.86
C HIS A 361 26.04 22.63 -7.51
N THR A 362 26.49 21.38 -7.39
CA THR A 362 26.63 20.69 -6.09
C THR A 362 28.03 20.89 -5.53
N THR A 363 28.15 21.19 -4.24
CA THR A 363 29.46 21.46 -3.61
C THR A 363 29.95 20.28 -2.78
N ILE A 364 31.25 20.29 -2.43
CA ILE A 364 31.83 19.25 -1.57
C ILE A 364 31.17 19.20 -0.19
N MET A 365 30.68 20.33 0.33
CA MET A 365 29.95 20.36 1.60
C MET A 365 28.54 19.78 1.47
N ASN A 366 27.87 19.93 0.32
CA ASN A 366 26.59 19.25 0.05
C ASN A 366 26.79 17.73 0.02
N ILE A 367 27.90 17.28 -0.58
CA ILE A 367 28.26 15.86 -0.65
C ILE A 367 28.47 15.32 0.77
N PHE A 368 29.32 15.99 1.56
CA PHE A 368 29.60 15.56 2.93
C PHE A 368 28.34 15.47 3.79
N THR A 369 27.44 16.45 3.70
CA THR A 369 26.19 16.42 4.48
C THR A 369 25.16 15.43 3.96
N TYR A 370 25.06 15.24 2.65
CA TYR A 370 24.14 14.27 2.07
C TYR A 370 24.51 12.82 2.45
N PHE A 371 25.80 12.51 2.44
CA PHE A 371 26.33 11.18 2.72
C PHE A 371 26.68 10.92 4.19
N GLY A 372 26.60 11.93 5.06
CA GLY A 372 26.88 11.75 6.48
C GLY A 372 28.38 11.57 6.80
N PHE A 373 29.28 12.14 5.99
CA PHE A 373 30.73 12.06 6.24
C PHE A 373 31.19 12.98 7.37
N HIS A 374 30.80 12.69 8.61
CA HIS A 374 31.05 13.54 9.79
C HIS A 374 32.51 13.95 9.95
N ALA A 375 33.44 12.99 9.90
CA ALA A 375 34.85 13.27 10.15
C ALA A 375 35.49 14.14 9.06
N LEU A 376 35.19 13.91 7.78
CA LEU A 376 35.65 14.76 6.68
C LEU A 376 34.99 16.14 6.71
N PHE A 377 33.72 16.20 7.09
CA PHE A 377 32.96 17.44 7.25
C PHE A 377 33.58 18.34 8.34
N ASP A 378 33.86 17.80 9.52
CA ASP A 378 34.48 18.56 10.61
C ASP A 378 35.89 19.02 10.25
N ARG A 379 36.69 18.12 9.66
CA ARG A 379 38.03 18.47 9.16
C ARG A 379 38.00 19.57 8.11
N ALA A 380 37.00 19.58 7.24
CA ALA A 380 36.81 20.62 6.24
C ALA A 380 36.47 21.98 6.86
N LEU A 381 35.69 22.01 7.95
CA LEU A 381 35.39 23.23 8.70
C LEU A 381 36.60 23.76 9.50
N GLU A 382 37.48 22.87 9.95
CA GLU A 382 38.70 23.20 10.72
C GLU A 382 39.92 23.57 9.85
N SER A 383 39.87 23.27 8.55
CA SER A 383 41.00 23.44 7.63
C SER A 383 41.31 24.91 7.31
N ASP A 384 42.59 25.25 7.10
CA ASP A 384 43.04 26.54 6.59
C ASP A 384 42.46 26.92 5.21
N LYS A 385 41.88 25.94 4.49
CA LYS A 385 41.15 26.16 3.21
C LYS A 385 39.70 26.58 3.41
N LYS A 386 39.29 26.90 4.64
CA LYS A 386 37.92 27.30 4.97
C LYS A 386 37.38 28.38 4.03
N GLU A 387 38.16 29.39 3.66
CA GLU A 387 37.73 30.45 2.72
C GLU A 387 37.33 29.91 1.32
N GLN A 388 37.99 28.85 0.84
CA GLN A 388 37.64 28.18 -0.43
C GLN A 388 36.35 27.34 -0.31
N LEU A 389 36.06 26.85 0.89
CA LEU A 389 34.88 26.05 1.21
C LEU A 389 33.72 26.91 1.75
N GLU A 390 33.94 28.15 2.16
CA GLU A 390 32.90 29.04 2.71
C GLU A 390 31.85 29.38 1.65
N MET A 391 32.27 29.62 0.41
CA MET A 391 31.35 29.78 -0.73
C MET A 391 30.44 28.57 -0.92
N SER A 392 30.85 27.39 -0.44
CA SER A 392 30.10 26.14 -0.59
C SER A 392 29.05 25.92 0.50
N LEU A 393 29.19 26.57 1.66
CA LEU A 393 28.28 26.42 2.80
C LEU A 393 26.91 27.05 2.56
N GLU A 394 26.85 28.11 1.77
CA GLU A 394 25.61 28.84 1.45
C GLU A 394 25.10 28.56 0.02
N HIS A 395 25.83 27.74 -0.74
CA HIS A 395 25.49 27.43 -2.11
C HIS A 395 24.30 26.48 -2.20
N TYR A 396 23.32 26.82 -3.04
CA TYR A 396 22.18 25.96 -3.32
C TYR A 396 22.46 25.15 -4.57
N ASP A 397 22.18 23.86 -4.50
CA ASP A 397 22.37 22.95 -5.60
C ASP A 397 21.17 22.85 -6.53
N CYS A 398 21.17 21.81 -7.37
CA CYS A 398 20.17 21.54 -8.36
C CYS A 398 18.76 21.28 -7.82
N PHE A 399 18.65 20.98 -6.53
CA PHE A 399 17.39 20.76 -5.82
C PHE A 399 16.98 21.97 -4.97
N GLU A 400 17.64 23.12 -5.17
CA GLU A 400 17.53 24.28 -4.30
C GLU A 400 17.84 23.91 -2.84
N GLN A 401 18.82 23.02 -2.63
CA GLN A 401 19.29 22.59 -1.31
C GLN A 401 20.74 22.98 -1.08
N ASN A 402 21.02 23.49 0.12
CA ASN A 402 22.39 23.73 0.56
C ASN A 402 22.81 22.64 1.59
N PRO A 403 24.05 22.65 2.09
CA PRO A 403 24.50 21.66 3.07
C PRO A 403 23.61 21.59 4.33
N LEU A 404 23.07 22.72 4.78
CA LEU A 404 22.17 22.80 5.93
C LEU A 404 20.80 22.17 5.64
N SER A 405 20.25 22.37 4.44
CA SER A 405 19.04 21.67 4.01
C SER A 405 19.19 20.15 4.10
N TYR A 406 20.29 19.60 3.57
CA TYR A 406 20.53 18.16 3.59
C TYR A 406 20.71 17.61 5.00
N ALA A 407 21.47 18.30 5.85
CA ALA A 407 21.65 17.91 7.24
C ALA A 407 20.31 17.87 8.01
N ILE A 408 19.40 18.82 7.75
CA ILE A 408 18.05 18.83 8.34
C ILE A 408 17.20 17.68 7.79
N LEU A 409 17.20 17.46 6.47
CA LEU A 409 16.40 16.41 5.83
C LEU A 409 16.85 14.99 6.22
N LYS A 410 18.12 14.82 6.57
CA LYS A 410 18.71 13.57 7.07
C LYS A 410 18.53 13.38 8.58
N ASP A 411 17.92 14.35 9.28
CA ASP A 411 17.79 14.36 10.73
C ASP A 411 19.15 14.27 11.48
N ASP A 412 20.21 14.82 10.89
CA ASP A 412 21.56 14.81 11.46
C ASP A 412 21.83 16.02 12.35
N ALA A 413 21.59 15.86 13.65
CA ALA A 413 21.78 16.91 14.63
C ALA A 413 23.23 17.40 14.75
N HIS A 414 24.22 16.53 14.48
CA HIS A 414 25.63 16.88 14.60
C HIS A 414 26.02 17.88 13.51
N MET A 415 25.78 17.54 12.25
CA MET A 415 26.10 18.40 11.11
C MET A 415 25.29 19.69 11.11
N VAL A 416 24.01 19.64 11.51
CA VAL A 416 23.20 20.86 11.69
C VAL A 416 23.87 21.80 12.69
N ASN A 417 24.26 21.31 13.87
CA ASN A 417 24.89 22.15 14.88
C ASN A 417 26.24 22.71 14.42
N ALA A 418 27.06 21.89 13.74
CA ALA A 418 28.33 22.30 13.18
C ALA A 418 28.16 23.44 12.14
N LEU A 419 27.24 23.29 11.18
CA LEU A 419 26.91 24.34 10.19
C LEU A 419 26.39 25.62 10.85
N LEU A 420 25.50 25.47 11.82
CA LEU A 420 24.95 26.60 12.56
C LEU A 420 26.02 27.32 13.39
N ASN A 421 27.06 26.63 13.85
CA ASN A 421 28.20 27.22 14.56
C ASN A 421 29.21 27.85 13.60
N ALA A 422 29.34 27.30 12.39
CA ALA A 422 30.13 27.88 11.30
C ALA A 422 29.52 29.19 10.76
N GLY A 423 28.27 29.51 11.10
CA GLY A 423 27.64 30.80 10.80
C GLY A 423 26.72 30.80 9.57
N VAL A 424 26.37 29.64 9.04
CA VAL A 424 25.53 29.50 7.84
C VAL A 424 24.17 30.18 8.02
N LEU A 425 23.77 31.00 7.03
CA LEU A 425 22.50 31.71 7.06
C LEU A 425 21.29 30.76 6.94
N ILE A 426 20.35 30.89 7.87
CA ILE A 426 19.13 30.09 7.89
C ILE A 426 18.07 30.74 6.99
N ALA A 427 17.90 30.24 5.77
CA ALA A 427 16.79 30.60 4.89
C ALA A 427 15.42 30.03 5.34
N LYS A 428 14.35 30.53 4.72
CA LYS A 428 12.95 30.11 4.95
C LYS A 428 12.75 28.61 4.75
N ILE A 429 13.42 28.01 3.76
CA ILE A 429 13.30 26.60 3.44
C ILE A 429 13.77 25.69 4.59
N HIS A 430 14.87 26.06 5.27
CA HIS A 430 15.39 25.34 6.44
C HIS A 430 14.40 25.33 7.61
N VAL A 431 13.72 26.46 7.85
CA VAL A 431 12.68 26.54 8.90
C VAL A 431 11.53 25.58 8.59
N ALA A 432 11.15 25.48 7.32
CA ALA A 432 10.10 24.58 6.88
C ALA A 432 10.52 23.11 7.03
N PHE A 433 11.74 22.72 6.65
CA PHE A 433 12.21 21.35 6.84
C PHE A 433 12.39 20.98 8.30
N ALA A 434 12.93 21.90 9.12
CA ALA A 434 13.11 21.68 10.54
C ALA A 434 11.77 21.39 11.27
N ALA A 435 10.65 21.89 10.73
CA ALA A 435 9.31 21.61 11.26
C ALA A 435 8.91 20.12 11.17
N GLY A 436 9.51 19.34 10.26
CA GLY A 436 9.26 17.89 10.12
C GLY A 436 10.39 17.01 10.66
N SER A 437 11.41 17.61 11.28
CA SER A 437 12.64 16.95 11.76
C SER A 437 12.55 16.56 13.24
N THR A 438 13.68 16.17 13.85
CA THR A 438 13.77 15.99 15.30
C THR A 438 13.57 17.29 16.10
N ILE A 439 13.11 17.15 17.35
CA ILE A 439 12.91 18.28 18.28
C ILE A 439 14.21 19.08 18.50
N GLN A 440 15.35 18.40 18.54
CA GLN A 440 16.66 19.03 18.75
C GLN A 440 17.02 19.95 17.58
N ILE A 441 16.87 19.46 16.35
CA ILE A 441 17.14 20.22 15.12
C ILE A 441 16.18 21.40 15.00
N ALA A 442 14.88 21.17 15.22
CA ALA A 442 13.88 22.24 15.22
C ALA A 442 14.22 23.36 16.20
N LYS A 443 14.56 23.03 17.45
CA LYS A 443 14.96 24.03 18.45
C LYS A 443 16.22 24.79 18.02
N ALA A 444 17.24 24.10 17.52
CA ALA A 444 18.50 24.71 17.09
C ALA A 444 18.30 25.69 15.91
N VAL A 445 17.57 25.27 14.89
CA VAL A 445 17.28 26.08 13.71
C VAL A 445 16.39 27.29 14.08
N TYR A 446 15.34 27.08 14.88
CA TYR A 446 14.39 28.14 15.23
C TYR A 446 15.01 29.21 16.14
N GLN A 447 15.88 28.83 17.07
CA GLN A 447 16.59 29.78 17.94
C GLN A 447 17.54 30.70 17.14
N LYS A 448 18.20 30.17 16.12
CA LYS A 448 19.16 30.93 15.31
C LYS A 448 18.52 31.65 14.11
N TYR A 449 17.24 31.43 13.82
CA TYR A 449 16.54 32.07 12.69
C TYR A 449 16.25 33.56 12.96
N LYS A 450 16.95 34.43 12.22
CA LYS A 450 16.87 35.90 12.36
C LYS A 450 16.03 36.60 11.28
N LEU A 451 15.68 35.92 10.19
CA LEU A 451 14.99 36.49 9.04
C LEU A 451 13.49 36.77 9.32
N GLY A 452 12.90 37.67 8.52
CA GLY A 452 11.65 38.41 8.80
C GLY A 452 10.34 37.61 8.88
N GLU A 453 9.22 38.36 8.87
CA GLU A 453 7.86 37.84 9.06
C GLU A 453 7.51 36.68 8.09
N PHE A 454 6.70 35.74 8.57
CA PHE A 454 6.27 34.58 7.77
C PHE A 454 5.08 34.91 6.86
N GLY A 455 5.21 34.59 5.57
CA GLY A 455 4.11 34.61 4.61
C GLY A 455 3.21 33.38 4.73
N GLN A 456 2.04 33.41 4.08
CA GLN A 456 1.03 32.34 4.17
C GLN A 456 1.56 30.96 3.71
N GLU A 457 2.29 30.92 2.59
CA GLU A 457 2.83 29.68 2.02
C GLU A 457 3.83 28.99 2.97
N LEU A 458 4.72 29.77 3.57
CA LEU A 458 5.70 29.24 4.51
C LEU A 458 5.03 28.72 5.79
N THR A 459 4.03 29.44 6.30
CA THR A 459 3.22 28.98 7.44
C THR A 459 2.53 27.66 7.14
N TYR A 460 1.95 27.54 5.94
CA TYR A 460 1.30 26.30 5.49
C TYR A 460 2.30 25.13 5.44
N ASN A 461 3.50 25.36 4.91
CA ASN A 461 4.55 24.35 4.83
C ASN A 461 5.08 23.93 6.21
N ILE A 462 5.31 24.88 7.12
CA ILE A 462 5.77 24.61 8.50
C ILE A 462 4.73 23.76 9.24
N LEU A 463 3.48 24.22 9.31
CA LEU A 463 2.41 23.49 9.99
C LEU A 463 2.13 22.14 9.33
N GLY A 464 2.19 22.09 8.01
CA GLY A 464 1.96 20.86 7.28
C GLY A 464 2.99 19.78 7.54
N ARG A 465 4.26 20.14 7.66
CA ARG A 465 5.33 19.20 8.02
C ARG A 465 5.25 18.83 9.50
N ALA A 466 5.04 19.81 10.39
CA ALA A 466 4.92 19.55 11.82
C ALA A 466 3.72 18.67 12.17
N THR A 467 2.58 18.85 11.52
CA THR A 467 1.40 18.02 11.73
C THR A 467 1.63 16.59 11.23
N ARG A 468 2.21 16.43 10.03
CA ARG A 468 2.51 15.11 9.45
C ARG A 468 3.61 14.35 10.19
N SER A 469 4.47 15.04 10.93
CA SER A 469 5.51 14.41 11.76
C SER A 469 4.95 13.47 12.83
N GLY A 470 3.68 13.64 13.22
CA GLY A 470 3.10 12.87 14.32
C GLY A 470 3.62 13.24 15.70
N ASN A 471 4.39 14.33 15.84
CA ASN A 471 4.95 14.75 17.13
C ASN A 471 4.29 16.04 17.65
N ASN A 472 3.54 15.92 18.75
CA ASN A 472 2.82 17.04 19.36
C ASN A 472 3.74 18.11 19.99
N GLU A 473 4.91 17.73 20.52
CA GLU A 473 5.88 18.71 21.02
C GLU A 473 6.44 19.53 19.86
N LEU A 474 6.81 18.87 18.77
CA LEU A 474 7.32 19.53 17.56
C LEU A 474 6.28 20.47 16.96
N LEU A 475 5.02 20.04 16.88
CA LEU A 475 3.90 20.89 16.47
C LEU A 475 3.75 22.11 17.38
N SER A 476 3.83 21.92 18.70
CA SER A 476 3.73 23.02 19.66
C SER A 476 4.86 24.03 19.51
N ILE A 477 6.09 23.54 19.27
CA ILE A 477 7.27 24.39 19.00
C ILE A 477 7.08 25.18 17.71
N ALA A 478 6.60 24.53 16.63
CA ALA A 478 6.33 25.19 15.37
C ALA A 478 5.23 26.27 15.50
N ILE A 479 4.13 25.97 16.22
CA ILE A 479 3.06 26.94 16.50
C ILE A 479 3.59 28.14 17.29
N ASN A 480 4.39 27.91 18.33
CA ASN A 480 4.98 28.98 19.13
C ASN A 480 5.91 29.87 18.30
N LEU A 481 6.71 29.28 17.41
CA LEU A 481 7.54 30.04 16.47
C LEU A 481 6.68 30.94 15.58
N LEU A 482 5.64 30.38 14.96
CA LEU A 482 4.72 31.11 14.09
C LEU A 482 4.09 32.30 14.82
N ILE A 483 3.53 32.07 16.02
CA ILE A 483 2.93 33.11 16.86
C ILE A 483 3.95 34.22 17.18
N SER A 484 5.19 33.87 17.51
CA SER A 484 6.22 34.85 17.89
C SER A 484 6.68 35.75 16.74
N LYS A 485 6.53 35.31 15.48
CA LYS A 485 7.06 35.99 14.28
C LYS A 485 5.98 36.58 13.38
N SER A 486 4.71 36.31 13.64
CA SER A 486 3.59 36.90 12.91
C SER A 486 2.81 37.89 13.76
N LYS A 487 2.74 39.16 13.32
CA LYS A 487 1.85 40.17 13.94
C LYS A 487 0.38 39.96 13.60
N VAL A 488 0.08 39.15 12.58
CA VAL A 488 -1.28 38.90 12.11
C VAL A 488 -1.85 37.71 12.86
N SER A 489 -3.04 37.87 13.45
CA SER A 489 -3.87 36.75 13.86
C SER A 489 -4.23 35.96 12.62
N PHE A 490 -3.45 34.92 12.29
CA PHE A 490 -3.73 34.10 11.13
C PHE A 490 -5.16 33.55 11.25
N LEU A 491 -5.94 33.70 10.19
CA LEU A 491 -7.23 33.05 10.09
C LEU A 491 -6.94 31.56 9.87
N TRP A 492 -7.04 30.76 10.92
CA TRP A 492 -6.94 29.30 10.90
C TRP A 492 -8.18 28.68 10.21
N SER A 493 -8.51 29.15 9.01
CA SER A 493 -9.70 28.71 8.27
C SER A 493 -9.47 27.40 7.50
N ASP A 494 -8.22 26.97 7.32
CA ASP A 494 -7.91 25.77 6.55
C ASP A 494 -8.08 24.50 7.37
N THR A 495 -9.18 23.81 7.07
CA THR A 495 -9.48 22.46 7.57
C THR A 495 -8.40 21.43 7.26
N GLU A 496 -7.50 21.72 6.32
CA GLU A 496 -6.46 20.81 5.85
C GLU A 496 -5.51 20.37 6.96
N PHE A 497 -5.11 21.27 7.86
CA PHE A 497 -4.22 20.89 8.97
C PHE A 497 -4.89 19.91 9.92
N ILE A 498 -6.16 20.14 10.26
CA ILE A 498 -6.90 19.19 11.11
C ILE A 498 -7.11 17.87 10.37
N LYS A 499 -7.44 17.90 9.08
CA LYS A 499 -7.54 16.67 8.27
C LYS A 499 -6.24 15.89 8.28
N TRP A 500 -5.08 16.56 8.20
CA TRP A 500 -3.78 15.89 8.34
C TRP A 500 -3.57 15.32 9.75
N GLY A 501 -3.94 16.06 10.81
CA GLY A 501 -3.88 15.55 12.18
C GLY A 501 -4.78 14.32 12.39
N ILE A 502 -5.97 14.30 11.77
CA ILE A 502 -6.87 13.14 11.76
C ILE A 502 -6.24 11.98 10.97
N ALA A 503 -5.65 12.25 9.81
CA ALA A 503 -5.00 11.23 8.99
C ALA A 503 -3.79 10.59 9.69
N VAL A 504 -3.16 11.29 10.63
CA VAL A 504 -2.10 10.76 11.49
C VAL A 504 -2.64 9.88 12.62
N GLY A 505 -3.95 9.92 12.93
CA GLY A 505 -4.58 9.07 13.95
C GLY A 505 -4.34 9.52 15.40
N ARG A 506 -3.85 10.75 15.61
CA ARG A 506 -3.41 11.26 16.91
C ARG A 506 -4.30 12.39 17.43
N TRP A 507 -5.08 12.13 18.49
CA TRP A 507 -6.00 13.12 19.07
C TRP A 507 -5.27 14.33 19.67
N ASP A 508 -4.12 14.14 20.32
CA ASP A 508 -3.34 15.22 20.94
C ASP A 508 -2.91 16.28 19.91
N ILE A 509 -2.52 15.86 18.71
CA ILE A 509 -2.22 16.76 17.57
C ILE A 509 -3.48 17.53 17.16
N VAL A 510 -4.58 16.82 16.96
CA VAL A 510 -5.87 17.43 16.59
C VAL A 510 -6.34 18.43 17.67
N GLN A 511 -6.19 18.09 18.95
CA GLN A 511 -6.53 18.94 20.08
C GLN A 511 -5.69 20.23 20.09
N THR A 512 -4.38 20.12 19.89
CA THR A 512 -3.48 21.28 19.80
C THR A 512 -3.90 22.21 18.66
N LEU A 513 -4.23 21.67 17.48
CA LEU A 513 -4.73 22.45 16.33
C LEU A 513 -6.11 23.06 16.59
N LEU A 514 -7.02 22.37 17.28
CA LEU A 514 -8.34 22.89 17.63
C LEU A 514 -8.26 24.05 18.65
N LEU A 515 -7.25 24.04 19.53
CA LEU A 515 -7.02 25.11 20.49
C LEU A 515 -6.59 26.41 19.78
N THR A 516 -5.82 26.32 18.70
CA THR A 516 -5.36 27.51 17.94
C THR A 516 -6.45 28.14 17.08
N ILE A 517 -7.50 27.40 16.72
CA ILE A 517 -8.61 27.94 15.90
C ILE A 517 -9.51 28.86 16.72
N THR A 518 -9.74 30.06 16.15
CA THR A 518 -10.56 31.13 16.74
C THR A 518 -12.03 31.07 16.35
N ARG A 519 -12.37 30.57 15.14
CA ARG A 519 -13.77 30.41 14.66
C ARG A 519 -13.97 29.07 13.95
N PRO A 520 -14.50 28.04 14.63
CA PRO A 520 -14.71 26.71 14.07
C PRO A 520 -15.99 26.59 13.21
N GLU A 521 -16.65 27.69 12.88
CA GLU A 521 -18.09 27.68 12.54
C GLU A 521 -18.43 26.80 11.31
N ASN A 522 -17.95 27.13 10.11
CA ASN A 522 -18.31 26.36 8.90
C ASN A 522 -17.44 25.11 8.65
N THR A 523 -16.51 24.80 9.56
CA THR A 523 -15.49 23.76 9.36
C THR A 523 -15.77 22.49 10.16
N VAL A 524 -16.49 22.61 11.28
CA VAL A 524 -16.80 21.48 12.18
C VAL A 524 -17.47 20.31 11.47
N GLU A 525 -18.49 20.55 10.66
CA GLU A 525 -19.19 19.47 9.94
C GLU A 525 -18.23 18.70 9.01
N LYS A 526 -17.37 19.41 8.27
CA LYS A 526 -16.38 18.80 7.36
C LYS A 526 -15.35 17.96 8.11
N ILE A 527 -14.93 18.42 9.29
CA ILE A 527 -13.97 17.71 10.14
C ILE A 527 -14.61 16.43 10.70
N ILE A 528 -15.86 16.52 11.18
CA ILE A 528 -16.64 15.37 11.67
C ILE A 528 -16.81 14.34 10.53
N CYS A 529 -17.20 14.78 9.34
CA CYS A 529 -17.31 13.91 8.17
C CYS A 529 -15.97 13.24 7.84
N TYR A 530 -14.87 13.99 7.84
CA TYR A 530 -13.54 13.45 7.53
C TYR A 530 -13.08 12.41 8.57
N ALA A 531 -13.25 12.68 9.86
CA ALA A 531 -12.95 11.71 10.93
C ALA A 531 -13.79 10.43 10.80
N THR A 532 -15.04 10.58 10.38
CA THR A 532 -15.94 9.45 10.13
C THR A 532 -15.48 8.60 8.94
N LEU A 533 -15.15 9.24 7.81
CA LEU A 533 -14.65 8.56 6.61
C LEU A 533 -13.28 7.88 6.82
N ARG A 534 -12.48 8.35 7.77
CA ARG A 534 -11.20 7.73 8.17
C ARG A 534 -11.36 6.63 9.22
N HIS A 535 -12.56 6.38 9.72
CA HIS A 535 -12.84 5.39 10.77
C HIS A 535 -12.12 5.67 12.11
N GLU A 536 -11.81 6.94 12.39
CA GLU A 536 -11.09 7.37 13.59
C GLU A 536 -12.00 7.58 14.81
N LYS A 537 -12.42 6.48 15.45
CA LYS A 537 -13.46 6.49 16.50
C LYS A 537 -13.08 7.30 17.75
N THR A 538 -11.81 7.25 18.14
CA THR A 538 -11.28 7.93 19.34
C THR A 538 -11.27 9.43 19.11
N ILE A 539 -10.76 9.85 17.95
CA ILE A 539 -10.75 11.25 17.52
C ILE A 539 -12.18 11.77 17.39
N LEU A 540 -13.08 11.02 16.74
CA LEU A 540 -14.47 11.47 16.60
C LEU A 540 -15.16 11.65 17.95
N ARG A 541 -15.01 10.68 18.87
CA ARG A 541 -15.57 10.78 20.22
C ARG A 541 -15.04 12.01 20.96
N ASN A 542 -13.72 12.21 20.92
CA ASN A 542 -13.09 13.33 21.62
C ASN A 542 -13.46 14.67 20.96
N LEU A 543 -13.56 14.72 19.64
CA LEU A 543 -14.00 15.88 18.87
C LEU A 543 -15.41 16.30 19.28
N LEU A 544 -16.36 15.36 19.31
CA LEU A 544 -17.73 15.59 19.75
C LEU A 544 -17.83 16.01 21.22
N SER A 545 -16.91 15.52 22.07
CA SER A 545 -16.86 15.92 23.50
C SER A 545 -16.23 17.31 23.74
N THR A 546 -15.60 17.91 22.72
CA THR A 546 -14.89 19.17 22.87
C THR A 546 -15.89 20.33 22.94
N ARG A 547 -15.87 21.10 24.04
CA ARG A 547 -16.81 22.22 24.29
C ARG A 547 -16.94 23.20 23.12
N LYS A 548 -15.83 23.60 22.49
CA LYS A 548 -15.86 24.50 21.31
C LYS A 548 -16.65 23.90 20.14
N VAL A 549 -16.58 22.58 19.94
CA VAL A 549 -17.25 21.87 18.85
C VAL A 549 -18.73 21.69 19.19
N ASP A 550 -19.06 21.29 20.42
CA ASP A 550 -20.45 21.17 20.89
C ASP A 550 -21.19 22.51 20.83
N GLU A 551 -20.58 23.61 21.28
CA GLU A 551 -21.14 24.96 21.15
C GLU A 551 -21.35 25.36 19.68
N ALA A 552 -20.43 25.00 18.78
CA ALA A 552 -20.57 25.26 17.34
C ALA A 552 -21.71 24.45 16.71
N ILE A 553 -21.83 23.16 17.04
CA ILE A 553 -22.92 22.29 16.57
C ILE A 553 -24.27 22.90 16.95
N ARG A 554 -24.44 23.33 18.21
CA ARG A 554 -25.70 23.91 18.71
C ARG A 554 -26.00 25.27 18.08
N HIS A 555 -25.00 26.16 18.00
CA HIS A 555 -25.18 27.50 17.45
C HIS A 555 -25.55 27.47 15.96
N LEU A 556 -24.91 26.58 15.19
CA LEU A 556 -25.09 26.49 13.74
C LEU A 556 -26.14 25.45 13.31
N LYS A 557 -26.74 24.73 14.27
CA LYS A 557 -27.72 23.68 14.02
C LYS A 557 -27.19 22.62 13.05
N ILE A 558 -25.94 22.21 13.24
CA ILE A 558 -25.31 21.18 12.41
C ILE A 558 -25.98 19.84 12.73
N SER A 559 -26.67 19.26 11.75
CA SER A 559 -27.38 17.98 11.92
C SER A 559 -26.45 16.76 11.95
N ASN A 560 -25.22 16.90 11.45
CA ASN A 560 -24.27 15.80 11.23
C ASN A 560 -24.84 14.68 10.34
N ILE A 561 -25.86 14.98 9.52
CA ILE A 561 -26.53 13.98 8.67
C ILE A 561 -25.57 13.34 7.68
N SER A 562 -24.71 14.15 7.05
CA SER A 562 -23.70 13.69 6.09
C SER A 562 -22.70 12.73 6.73
N ALA A 563 -22.30 13.00 7.98
CA ALA A 563 -21.40 12.12 8.72
C ALA A 563 -22.10 10.81 9.11
N LEU A 564 -23.36 10.88 9.58
CA LEU A 564 -24.16 9.69 9.90
C LEU A 564 -24.34 8.80 8.67
N CYS A 565 -24.75 9.37 7.52
CA CYS A 565 -24.85 8.63 6.26
C CYS A 565 -23.50 8.02 5.88
N GLY A 566 -22.40 8.77 5.95
CA GLY A 566 -21.05 8.24 5.70
C GLY A 566 -20.66 7.08 6.63
N ALA A 567 -21.07 7.10 7.91
CA ALA A 567 -20.84 5.98 8.84
C ALA A 567 -21.66 4.73 8.47
N LEU A 568 -22.88 4.94 7.94
CA LEU A 568 -23.77 3.87 7.47
C LEU A 568 -23.26 3.23 6.19
N GLU A 569 -22.84 4.04 5.21
CA GLU A 569 -22.20 3.56 3.96
C GLU A 569 -20.99 2.66 4.26
N ASN A 570 -20.20 3.08 5.25
CA ASN A 570 -19.02 2.38 5.74
C ASN A 570 -19.30 1.22 6.72
N LYS A 571 -20.58 0.93 7.01
CA LYS A 571 -21.01 -0.21 7.84
C LYS A 571 -20.36 -0.23 9.23
N CYS A 572 -20.23 0.93 9.88
CA CYS A 572 -19.51 1.08 11.16
C CYS A 572 -20.45 1.39 12.33
N PRO A 573 -20.90 0.39 13.12
CA PRO A 573 -21.84 0.57 14.22
C PRO A 573 -21.32 1.51 15.31
N GLU A 574 -20.02 1.50 15.59
CA GLU A 574 -19.44 2.39 16.61
C GLU A 574 -19.53 3.87 16.21
N MET A 575 -19.35 4.18 14.92
CA MET A 575 -19.46 5.55 14.42
C MET A 575 -20.91 6.01 14.37
N VAL A 576 -21.81 5.12 13.93
CA VAL A 576 -23.26 5.37 13.95
C VAL A 576 -23.72 5.70 15.36
N LYS A 577 -23.31 4.91 16.36
CA LYS A 577 -23.66 5.14 17.77
C LYS A 577 -23.25 6.51 18.31
N LEU A 578 -22.12 7.05 17.84
CA LEU A 578 -21.62 8.38 18.24
C LEU A 578 -22.35 9.53 17.53
N LEU A 579 -22.77 9.32 16.28
CA LEU A 579 -23.32 10.37 15.40
C LEU A 579 -24.84 10.43 15.39
N ILE A 580 -25.50 9.32 15.69
CA ILE A 580 -26.96 9.21 15.64
C ILE A 580 -27.60 10.04 16.76
N THR A 581 -28.50 10.94 16.37
CA THR A 581 -29.30 11.76 17.27
C THR A 581 -30.76 11.67 16.89
N ASP A 582 -31.64 11.98 17.84
CA ASP A 582 -33.08 11.99 17.60
C ASP A 582 -33.49 13.06 16.55
N GLU A 583 -32.66 14.08 16.36
CA GLU A 583 -32.86 15.17 15.40
C GLU A 583 -32.46 14.77 13.97
N ASN A 584 -31.41 13.94 13.80
CA ASN A 584 -30.85 13.64 12.49
C ASN A 584 -31.32 12.32 11.86
N VAL A 585 -31.85 11.41 12.66
CA VAL A 585 -32.22 10.05 12.23
C VAL A 585 -33.26 10.01 11.08
N CYS A 586 -34.05 11.08 10.94
CA CYS A 586 -35.09 11.22 9.91
C CYS A 586 -34.76 12.28 8.84
N LEU A 587 -33.62 12.96 8.91
CA LEU A 587 -33.26 14.00 7.95
C LEU A 587 -32.77 13.39 6.63
N LYS A 588 -32.82 14.17 5.56
CA LYS A 588 -32.24 13.79 4.27
C LYS A 588 -30.84 14.39 4.14
N ASP A 589 -29.91 13.60 3.63
CA ASP A 589 -28.57 14.06 3.29
C ASP A 589 -28.56 14.90 1.99
N ILE A 590 -27.36 15.26 1.53
CA ILE A 590 -27.16 16.04 0.31
C ILE A 590 -27.60 15.30 -0.96
N GLN A 591 -27.70 13.96 -0.92
CA GLN A 591 -28.22 13.12 -1.99
C GLN A 591 -29.75 12.96 -1.90
N GLY A 592 -30.40 13.54 -0.89
CA GLY A 592 -31.83 13.40 -0.65
C GLY A 592 -32.21 12.06 0.00
N MET A 593 -31.24 11.30 0.50
CA MET A 593 -31.42 10.00 1.12
C MET A 593 -31.55 10.14 2.64
N THR A 594 -32.46 9.37 3.23
CA THR A 594 -32.57 9.24 4.69
C THR A 594 -31.55 8.22 5.22
N PRO A 595 -31.13 8.31 6.50
CA PRO A 595 -30.26 7.31 7.13
C PRO A 595 -30.77 5.88 6.97
N LEU A 596 -32.10 5.67 7.04
CA LEU A 596 -32.72 4.38 6.79
C LEU A 596 -32.44 3.87 5.36
N GLN A 597 -32.62 4.73 4.35
CA GLN A 597 -32.36 4.36 2.94
C GLN A 597 -30.88 4.02 2.72
N VAL A 598 -29.96 4.76 3.32
CA VAL A 598 -28.52 4.47 3.27
C VAL A 598 -28.19 3.15 3.97
N ALA A 599 -28.74 2.91 5.17
CA ALA A 599 -28.53 1.66 5.91
C ALA A 599 -29.06 0.42 5.18
N VAL A 600 -30.12 0.58 4.38
CA VAL A 600 -30.66 -0.48 3.52
C VAL A 600 -29.78 -0.72 2.29
N ALA A 601 -29.28 0.34 1.65
CA ALA A 601 -28.37 0.24 0.51
C ALA A 601 -27.03 -0.39 0.91
N TYR A 602 -26.56 -0.14 2.14
CA TYR A 602 -25.30 -0.63 2.69
C TYR A 602 -25.54 -1.51 3.94
N PRO A 603 -25.99 -2.75 3.76
CA PRO A 603 -26.49 -3.59 4.85
C PRO A 603 -25.42 -3.99 5.88
N ASN A 604 -25.67 -3.66 7.14
CA ASN A 604 -25.09 -4.13 8.41
C ASN A 604 -26.15 -4.15 9.55
N ILE A 605 -26.54 -5.33 10.07
CA ILE A 605 -27.66 -5.48 11.02
C ILE A 605 -27.52 -4.55 12.23
N ASP A 606 -26.31 -4.42 12.78
CA ASP A 606 -26.08 -3.62 13.99
C ASP A 606 -26.34 -2.13 13.76
N THR A 607 -25.95 -1.59 12.59
CA THR A 607 -26.24 -0.18 12.27
C THR A 607 -27.72 0.05 12.09
N LEU A 608 -28.44 -0.89 11.48
CA LEU A 608 -29.88 -0.82 11.32
C LEU A 608 -30.59 -0.90 12.68
N VAL A 609 -30.21 -1.84 13.55
CA VAL A 609 -30.76 -1.94 14.92
C VAL A 609 -30.57 -0.63 15.67
N GLN A 610 -29.37 -0.03 15.60
CA GLN A 610 -29.11 1.26 16.24
C GLN A 610 -30.00 2.40 15.73
N LEU A 611 -30.34 2.41 14.43
CA LEU A 611 -31.30 3.36 13.86
C LEU A 611 -32.73 3.09 14.37
N LEU A 612 -33.15 1.82 14.32
CA LEU A 612 -34.52 1.39 14.62
C LEU A 612 -34.87 1.38 16.12
N ASP A 613 -33.87 1.33 17.00
CA ASP A 613 -34.07 1.36 18.45
C ASP A 613 -34.18 2.79 19.02
N ARG A 614 -34.03 3.82 18.18
CA ARG A 614 -34.22 5.21 18.63
C ARG A 614 -35.70 5.49 18.92
N PRO A 615 -36.02 6.12 20.07
CA PRO A 615 -37.41 6.33 20.48
C PRO A 615 -38.17 7.30 19.56
N THR A 616 -37.48 8.28 18.96
CA THR A 616 -38.08 9.21 17.99
C THR A 616 -38.16 8.62 16.59
N PHE A 617 -37.45 7.51 16.32
CA PHE A 617 -37.48 6.88 15.02
C PHE A 617 -38.80 6.14 14.85
N THR A 618 -39.68 6.74 14.05
CA THR A 618 -40.91 6.10 13.61
C THR A 618 -40.82 5.91 12.10
N ILE A 619 -40.92 4.65 11.66
CA ILE A 619 -41.21 4.39 10.25
C ILE A 619 -42.65 4.85 10.06
N ASN A 620 -42.80 6.10 9.64
CA ASN A 620 -44.08 6.76 9.69
C ASN A 620 -45.08 5.96 8.84
N LYS A 621 -46.22 5.58 9.44
CA LYS A 621 -47.25 4.77 8.80
C LYS A 621 -47.87 5.58 7.65
N GLY A 622 -47.30 5.47 6.46
CA GLY A 622 -47.73 6.16 5.25
C GLY A 622 -46.74 7.17 4.68
N SER A 623 -45.50 7.25 5.16
CA SER A 623 -44.49 8.10 4.50
C SER A 623 -43.93 7.45 3.24
N VAL A 624 -43.68 8.30 2.24
CA VAL A 624 -42.99 7.95 0.99
C VAL A 624 -41.64 7.29 1.29
N ASP A 625 -40.91 7.79 2.29
CA ASP A 625 -39.57 7.31 2.63
C ASP A 625 -39.57 5.89 3.23
N GLY A 626 -40.56 5.54 4.06
CA GLY A 626 -40.69 4.19 4.63
C GLY A 626 -41.02 3.13 3.58
N GLY A 627 -41.87 3.48 2.61
CA GLY A 627 -42.16 2.62 1.46
C GLY A 627 -40.97 2.46 0.50
N ILE A 628 -40.20 3.53 0.27
CA ILE A 628 -38.95 3.45 -0.51
C ILE A 628 -37.94 2.51 0.19
N ALA A 629 -37.76 2.64 1.51
CA ALA A 629 -36.84 1.79 2.25
C ALA A 629 -37.22 0.30 2.14
N LEU A 630 -38.49 -0.06 2.31
CA LEU A 630 -38.93 -1.45 2.14
C LEU A 630 -38.71 -1.95 0.71
N ASN A 631 -38.99 -1.13 -0.30
CA ASN A 631 -38.74 -1.52 -1.69
C ASN A 631 -37.25 -1.74 -1.97
N LEU A 632 -36.39 -0.85 -1.47
CA LEU A 632 -34.94 -1.01 -1.56
C LEU A 632 -34.48 -2.29 -0.85
N VAL A 633 -35.03 -2.64 0.31
CA VAL A 633 -34.75 -3.92 1.00
C VAL A 633 -35.16 -5.07 0.09
N LEU A 634 -36.37 -5.08 -0.46
CA LEU A 634 -36.84 -6.20 -1.27
C LEU A 634 -36.01 -6.40 -2.55
N HIS A 635 -35.65 -5.32 -3.25
CA HIS A 635 -34.76 -5.39 -4.41
C HIS A 635 -33.33 -5.82 -4.05
N SER A 636 -32.82 -5.41 -2.89
CA SER A 636 -31.45 -5.76 -2.46
C SER A 636 -31.36 -7.17 -1.85
N VAL A 637 -32.45 -7.66 -1.26
CA VAL A 637 -32.63 -9.03 -0.77
C VAL A 637 -32.38 -10.05 -1.89
N VAL A 638 -32.66 -9.71 -3.16
CA VAL A 638 -32.30 -10.51 -4.35
C VAL A 638 -30.83 -10.91 -4.40
N THR A 639 -29.94 -10.01 -3.99
CA THR A 639 -28.51 -10.14 -4.31
C THR A 639 -27.70 -10.70 -3.15
N LYS A 640 -27.87 -10.22 -1.90
CA LYS A 640 -26.95 -10.55 -0.78
C LYS A 640 -27.50 -10.39 0.66
N ILE A 641 -28.72 -9.87 0.87
CA ILE A 641 -29.21 -9.51 2.22
C ILE A 641 -29.92 -10.69 2.92
N LYS A 642 -29.66 -10.89 4.22
CA LYS A 642 -30.32 -11.88 5.09
C LYS A 642 -31.78 -11.52 5.33
N ILE A 643 -32.66 -12.52 5.42
CA ILE A 643 -34.10 -12.34 5.71
C ILE A 643 -34.33 -11.57 7.02
N GLU A 644 -33.43 -11.73 8.00
CA GLU A 644 -33.41 -11.01 9.29
C GLU A 644 -33.60 -9.49 9.14
N TYR A 645 -33.02 -8.89 8.11
CA TYR A 645 -33.11 -7.47 7.80
C TYR A 645 -34.55 -7.02 7.49
N LEU A 646 -35.22 -7.82 6.67
CA LEU A 646 -36.61 -7.59 6.28
C LEU A 646 -37.52 -7.76 7.49
N THR A 647 -37.33 -8.82 8.28
CA THR A 647 -38.10 -9.08 9.50
C THR A 647 -38.00 -7.91 10.49
N LEU A 648 -36.80 -7.37 10.71
CA LEU A 648 -36.58 -6.28 11.66
C LEU A 648 -37.29 -4.98 11.23
N ILE A 649 -37.22 -4.63 9.95
CA ILE A 649 -37.89 -3.43 9.41
C ILE A 649 -39.43 -3.57 9.46
N LEU A 650 -39.95 -4.78 9.18
CA LEU A 650 -41.38 -5.07 9.28
C LEU A 650 -41.89 -5.01 10.73
N GLN A 651 -41.15 -5.59 11.69
CA GLN A 651 -41.50 -5.54 13.12
C GLN A 651 -41.61 -4.11 13.66
N LYS A 652 -40.82 -3.18 13.11
CA LYS A 652 -40.83 -1.76 13.48
C LYS A 652 -41.89 -0.94 12.73
N GLY A 653 -42.76 -1.59 11.95
CA GLY A 653 -43.97 -1.00 11.39
C GLY A 653 -43.84 -0.41 9.98
N ALA A 654 -42.81 -0.80 9.21
CA ALA A 654 -42.73 -0.42 7.80
C ALA A 654 -43.93 -0.91 7.00
N ARG A 655 -44.60 0.00 6.27
CA ARG A 655 -45.75 -0.35 5.43
C ARG A 655 -45.33 -1.01 4.13
N ILE A 656 -46.09 -2.02 3.73
CA ILE A 656 -45.96 -2.82 2.50
C ILE A 656 -46.55 -2.10 1.27
N GLN A 657 -47.33 -1.03 1.49
CA GLN A 657 -48.02 -0.28 0.44
C GLN A 657 -47.29 1.02 0.10
N TYR A 658 -47.07 1.24 -1.20
CA TYR A 658 -46.56 2.49 -1.74
C TYR A 658 -47.62 3.14 -2.63
N GLU A 659 -48.18 4.27 -2.19
CA GLU A 659 -49.28 4.94 -2.89
C GLU A 659 -48.81 5.63 -4.19
N ASN A 660 -47.54 6.03 -4.29
CA ASN A 660 -47.04 6.86 -5.40
C ASN A 660 -46.58 6.08 -6.65
N PHE A 661 -46.50 4.73 -6.62
CA PHE A 661 -46.06 3.87 -7.74
C PHE A 661 -47.02 2.70 -7.99
N GLY A 662 -48.11 2.60 -7.21
CA GLY A 662 -49.08 1.52 -7.34
C GLY A 662 -48.55 0.09 -7.12
N ILE A 663 -47.29 -0.14 -6.80
CA ILE A 663 -46.74 -1.48 -6.60
C ILE A 663 -46.66 -1.77 -5.09
N THR A 664 -47.14 -2.94 -4.66
CA THR A 664 -46.99 -3.41 -3.26
C THR A 664 -45.78 -4.32 -3.11
N ALA A 665 -45.27 -4.47 -1.88
CA ALA A 665 -44.18 -5.38 -1.60
C ALA A 665 -44.49 -6.86 -1.92
N LEU A 666 -45.77 -7.26 -1.97
CA LEU A 666 -46.19 -8.57 -2.48
C LEU A 666 -45.95 -8.72 -4.00
N HIS A 667 -46.14 -7.65 -4.79
CA HIS A 667 -45.84 -7.66 -6.22
C HIS A 667 -44.35 -7.82 -6.45
N VAL A 668 -43.53 -7.10 -5.68
CA VAL A 668 -42.06 -7.21 -5.75
C VAL A 668 -41.64 -8.63 -5.37
N ALA A 669 -42.10 -9.18 -4.25
CA ALA A 669 -41.78 -10.56 -3.86
C ALA A 669 -42.19 -11.59 -4.93
N ALA A 670 -43.35 -11.41 -5.55
CA ALA A 670 -43.80 -12.21 -6.69
C ALA A 670 -42.94 -12.01 -7.93
N GLU A 671 -42.49 -10.80 -8.23
CA GLU A 671 -41.60 -10.50 -9.37
C GLU A 671 -40.21 -11.13 -9.19
N LEU A 672 -39.75 -11.25 -7.94
CA LEU A 672 -38.43 -11.75 -7.56
C LEU A 672 -38.35 -13.28 -7.42
N GLY A 673 -39.49 -13.98 -7.29
CA GLY A 673 -39.51 -15.44 -7.22
C GLY A 673 -38.95 -16.04 -5.93
N ARG A 674 -38.96 -15.28 -4.82
CA ARG A 674 -38.42 -15.66 -3.51
C ARG A 674 -39.54 -16.06 -2.53
N PRO A 675 -39.88 -17.35 -2.37
CA PRO A 675 -40.99 -17.78 -1.52
C PRO A 675 -40.77 -17.44 -0.04
N GLU A 676 -39.52 -17.43 0.44
CA GLU A 676 -39.20 -17.11 1.84
C GLU A 676 -39.53 -15.64 2.17
N VAL A 677 -39.32 -14.73 1.22
CA VAL A 677 -39.68 -13.32 1.35
C VAL A 677 -41.19 -13.16 1.36
N MET A 678 -41.89 -13.90 0.48
CA MET A 678 -43.35 -13.92 0.43
C MET A 678 -43.95 -14.42 1.74
N GLU A 679 -43.39 -15.49 2.31
CA GLU A 679 -43.84 -16.07 3.57
C GLU A 679 -43.69 -15.07 4.72
N VAL A 680 -42.51 -14.44 4.88
CA VAL A 680 -42.29 -13.41 5.92
C VAL A 680 -43.24 -12.22 5.75
N LEU A 681 -43.46 -11.73 4.53
CA LEU A 681 -44.40 -10.63 4.29
C LEU A 681 -45.83 -11.04 4.69
N LEU A 682 -46.26 -12.24 4.32
CA LEU A 682 -47.61 -12.71 4.64
C LEU A 682 -47.78 -13.00 6.14
N GLU A 683 -46.76 -13.50 6.84
CA GLU A 683 -46.78 -13.74 8.29
C GLU A 683 -46.83 -12.47 9.13
N GLN A 684 -46.15 -11.40 8.70
CA GLN A 684 -46.11 -10.14 9.44
C GLN A 684 -47.34 -9.25 9.20
N LEU A 685 -48.18 -9.59 8.21
CA LEU A 685 -49.41 -8.87 7.90
C LEU A 685 -50.59 -9.34 8.76
N SER A 686 -51.41 -8.41 9.22
CA SER A 686 -52.74 -8.77 9.76
C SER A 686 -53.66 -9.27 8.64
N ASP A 687 -54.62 -10.14 8.97
CA ASP A 687 -55.59 -10.67 7.99
C ASP A 687 -56.32 -9.57 7.19
N ALA A 688 -56.58 -8.42 7.83
CA ALA A 688 -57.19 -7.26 7.18
C ALA A 688 -56.29 -6.64 6.11
N GLU A 689 -54.99 -6.53 6.38
CA GLU A 689 -54.00 -5.98 5.46
C GLU A 689 -53.70 -6.94 4.31
N VAL A 690 -53.60 -8.25 4.59
CA VAL A 690 -53.50 -9.28 3.54
C VAL A 690 -54.67 -9.15 2.59
N LYS A 691 -55.91 -9.12 3.11
CA LYS A 691 -57.11 -9.02 2.27
C LYS A 691 -57.16 -7.73 1.44
N ALA A 692 -56.65 -6.63 1.97
CA ALA A 692 -56.59 -5.36 1.25
C ALA A 692 -55.55 -5.34 0.12
N GLN A 693 -54.46 -6.11 0.25
CA GLN A 693 -53.30 -6.00 -0.64
C GLN A 693 -53.10 -7.20 -1.58
N ILE A 694 -53.60 -8.39 -1.22
CA ILE A 694 -53.35 -9.64 -1.95
C ILE A 694 -53.87 -9.63 -3.39
N ASP A 695 -54.97 -8.91 -3.60
CA ASP A 695 -55.66 -8.74 -4.88
C ASP A 695 -55.42 -7.34 -5.48
N PHE A 696 -54.53 -6.52 -4.89
CA PHE A 696 -54.24 -5.18 -5.37
C PHE A 696 -53.65 -5.25 -6.79
N GLN A 697 -54.04 -4.33 -7.66
CA GLN A 697 -53.57 -4.24 -9.05
C GLN A 697 -52.63 -3.06 -9.16
N CYS A 698 -51.44 -3.26 -9.73
CA CYS A 698 -50.46 -2.19 -9.76
C CYS A 698 -50.78 -1.08 -10.76
N ILE A 699 -50.51 0.19 -10.43
CA ILE A 699 -50.78 1.34 -11.32
C ILE A 699 -49.46 1.81 -11.94
N SER A 700 -49.34 1.78 -13.27
CA SER A 700 -48.14 2.28 -13.96
C SER A 700 -47.98 3.80 -13.83
N VAL A 701 -46.78 4.25 -13.46
CA VAL A 701 -46.40 5.69 -13.48
C VAL A 701 -45.38 6.00 -14.59
N HIS A 702 -44.90 4.99 -15.33
CA HIS A 702 -44.02 5.19 -16.47
C HIS A 702 -44.72 4.76 -17.75
N LYS A 703 -45.24 5.73 -18.50
CA LYS A 703 -45.80 5.55 -19.85
C LYS A 703 -44.84 4.85 -20.84
N GLU A 704 -43.56 4.71 -20.49
CA GLU A 704 -42.50 4.17 -21.35
C GLU A 704 -42.20 2.68 -21.09
N GLN A 705 -42.80 2.06 -20.07
CA GLN A 705 -42.80 0.61 -19.91
C GLN A 705 -44.24 0.17 -19.61
N GLU A 706 -44.84 -0.59 -20.52
CA GLU A 706 -46.19 -1.18 -20.39
C GLU A 706 -46.26 -2.20 -19.24
N ARG A 707 -46.01 -1.78 -17.99
CA ARG A 707 -46.29 -2.57 -16.80
C ARG A 707 -47.75 -2.36 -16.43
N GLU A 708 -48.61 -3.21 -16.96
CA GLU A 708 -50.06 -3.15 -16.82
C GLU A 708 -50.52 -3.49 -15.39
N ASP A 709 -51.84 -3.44 -15.15
CA ASP A 709 -52.52 -3.63 -13.87
C ASP A 709 -52.41 -5.05 -13.27
N PHE A 710 -51.21 -5.61 -13.13
CA PHE A 710 -51.01 -6.97 -12.62
C PHE A 710 -51.26 -7.07 -11.11
N THR A 711 -51.79 -8.22 -10.68
CA THR A 711 -51.77 -8.65 -9.26
C THR A 711 -50.51 -9.47 -8.97
N ALA A 712 -50.08 -9.54 -7.71
CA ALA A 712 -48.96 -10.39 -7.29
C ALA A 712 -49.14 -11.86 -7.73
N LEU A 713 -50.38 -12.38 -7.71
CA LEU A 713 -50.71 -13.72 -8.18
C LEU A 713 -50.49 -13.87 -9.69
N ALA A 714 -50.86 -12.86 -10.49
CA ALA A 714 -50.65 -12.88 -11.93
C ALA A 714 -49.15 -12.80 -12.30
N ILE A 715 -48.36 -11.97 -11.59
CA ILE A 715 -46.91 -11.89 -11.77
C ILE A 715 -46.25 -13.24 -11.46
N ALA A 716 -46.56 -13.84 -10.30
CA ALA A 716 -45.99 -15.12 -9.90
C ALA A 716 -46.35 -16.25 -10.88
N ALA A 717 -47.59 -16.26 -11.38
CA ALA A 717 -48.06 -17.24 -12.35
C ALA A 717 -47.41 -17.07 -13.72
N MET A 718 -47.27 -15.82 -14.19
CA MET A 718 -46.61 -15.49 -15.47
C MET A 718 -45.12 -15.83 -15.46
N LYS A 719 -44.43 -15.65 -14.32
CA LYS A 719 -42.99 -15.91 -14.19
C LYS A 719 -42.60 -17.33 -13.76
N GLY A 720 -43.57 -18.21 -13.48
CA GLY A 720 -43.25 -19.60 -13.13
C GLY A 720 -42.92 -19.82 -11.65
N HIS A 721 -43.35 -18.93 -10.75
CA HIS A 721 -43.06 -19.04 -9.32
C HIS A 721 -44.12 -19.83 -8.56
N GLY A 722 -44.15 -21.15 -8.77
CA GLY A 722 -45.19 -22.06 -8.26
C GLY A 722 -45.38 -22.06 -6.73
N GLU A 723 -44.30 -21.99 -5.94
CA GLU A 723 -44.40 -21.91 -4.48
C GLU A 723 -45.04 -20.60 -4.00
N ILE A 724 -44.77 -19.48 -4.67
CA ILE A 724 -45.43 -18.20 -4.39
C ILE A 724 -46.91 -18.27 -4.75
N VAL A 725 -47.27 -18.93 -5.87
CA VAL A 725 -48.66 -19.17 -6.24
C VAL A 725 -49.38 -19.96 -5.15
N LYS A 726 -48.76 -21.02 -4.59
CA LYS A 726 -49.33 -21.77 -3.46
C LYS A 726 -49.55 -20.89 -2.23
N LEU A 727 -48.55 -20.09 -1.84
CA LEU A 727 -48.62 -19.20 -0.68
C LEU A 727 -49.75 -18.16 -0.83
N LEU A 728 -49.82 -17.47 -1.98
CA LEU A 728 -50.86 -16.48 -2.25
C LEU A 728 -52.27 -17.10 -2.28
N LEU A 729 -52.44 -18.25 -2.94
CA LEU A 729 -53.73 -18.95 -2.96
C LEU A 729 -54.13 -19.45 -1.56
N GLY A 730 -53.15 -19.93 -0.76
CA GLY A 730 -53.36 -20.36 0.62
C GLY A 730 -53.81 -19.23 1.54
N ARG A 731 -53.42 -17.98 1.25
CA ARG A 731 -53.86 -16.77 1.97
C ARG A 731 -55.08 -16.07 1.34
N GLY A 732 -55.75 -16.70 0.37
CA GLY A 732 -57.05 -16.25 -0.13
C GLY A 732 -57.02 -15.35 -1.37
N ALA A 733 -55.91 -15.32 -2.13
CA ALA A 733 -55.84 -14.59 -3.40
C ALA A 733 -56.91 -15.08 -4.39
N LYS A 734 -57.59 -14.15 -5.07
CA LYS A 734 -58.64 -14.49 -6.04
C LYS A 734 -58.04 -14.98 -7.35
N LYS A 735 -58.46 -16.19 -7.75
CA LYS A 735 -57.99 -16.88 -8.97
C LYS A 735 -58.57 -16.31 -10.26
N ASP A 736 -59.71 -15.64 -10.14
CA ASP A 736 -60.60 -15.22 -11.23
C ASP A 736 -60.45 -13.75 -11.62
N ILE A 737 -59.55 -13.00 -10.94
CA ILE A 737 -59.18 -11.64 -11.36
C ILE A 737 -58.60 -11.70 -12.77
N LYS A 738 -59.21 -10.93 -13.68
CA LYS A 738 -58.76 -10.81 -15.06
C LYS A 738 -57.93 -9.56 -15.23
N ILE A 739 -56.64 -9.73 -15.51
CA ILE A 739 -55.74 -8.67 -15.91
C ILE A 739 -55.58 -8.77 -17.42
N GLN A 740 -55.96 -7.70 -18.13
CA GLN A 740 -56.06 -7.69 -19.59
C GLN A 740 -56.94 -8.81 -20.20
N GLY A 741 -58.05 -9.11 -19.53
CA GLY A 741 -58.94 -10.20 -19.98
C GLY A 741 -58.41 -11.61 -19.74
N LYS A 742 -57.20 -11.78 -19.16
CA LYS A 742 -56.58 -13.06 -18.82
C LYS A 742 -56.54 -13.26 -17.30
N THR A 743 -56.86 -14.46 -16.83
CA THR A 743 -56.65 -14.83 -15.42
C THR A 743 -55.20 -15.21 -15.18
N ALA A 744 -54.75 -15.24 -13.92
CA ALA A 744 -53.41 -15.71 -13.56
C ALA A 744 -53.10 -17.12 -14.12
N ALA A 745 -54.09 -18.02 -14.14
CA ALA A 745 -53.96 -19.35 -14.74
C ALA A 745 -53.73 -19.29 -16.27
N LYS A 746 -54.35 -18.34 -16.97
CA LYS A 746 -54.15 -18.14 -18.41
C LYS A 746 -52.78 -17.57 -18.70
N TRP A 747 -52.29 -16.64 -17.88
CA TRP A 747 -50.91 -16.15 -17.96
C TRP A 747 -49.87 -17.27 -17.74
N ALA A 748 -50.06 -18.14 -16.74
CA ALA A 748 -49.21 -19.31 -16.55
C ALA A 748 -49.25 -20.26 -17.77
N SER A 749 -50.43 -20.50 -18.34
CA SER A 749 -50.58 -21.37 -19.52
C SER A 749 -49.88 -20.80 -20.76
N GLU A 750 -49.98 -19.49 -21.00
CA GLU A 750 -49.34 -18.84 -22.15
C GLU A 750 -47.82 -18.74 -21.98
N ALA A 751 -47.33 -18.62 -20.73
CA ALA A 751 -45.92 -18.66 -20.40
C ALA A 751 -45.34 -20.10 -20.34
N GLY A 752 -46.17 -21.15 -20.50
CA GLY A 752 -45.74 -22.55 -20.51
C GLY A 752 -45.53 -23.19 -19.14
N HIS A 753 -46.04 -22.59 -18.07
CA HIS A 753 -45.93 -23.10 -16.69
C HIS A 753 -47.07 -24.07 -16.34
N GLU A 754 -47.04 -25.27 -16.94
CA GLU A 754 -48.08 -26.30 -16.77
C GLU A 754 -48.29 -26.76 -15.31
N ASP A 755 -47.20 -26.83 -14.55
CA ASP A 755 -47.20 -27.15 -13.12
C ASP A 755 -48.02 -26.14 -12.31
N ILE A 756 -47.92 -24.85 -12.65
CA ILE A 756 -48.72 -23.79 -12.04
C ILE A 756 -50.18 -23.87 -12.48
N VAL A 757 -50.47 -24.16 -13.75
CA VAL A 757 -51.85 -24.37 -14.23
C VAL A 757 -52.54 -25.49 -13.44
N LYS A 758 -51.81 -26.57 -13.11
CA LYS A 758 -52.32 -27.65 -12.26
C LYS A 758 -52.62 -27.17 -10.83
N LEU A 759 -51.85 -26.24 -10.26
CA LEU A 759 -52.15 -25.65 -8.95
C LEU A 759 -53.50 -24.93 -8.92
N PHE A 760 -53.87 -24.25 -10.01
CA PHE A 760 -55.18 -23.59 -10.13
C PHE A 760 -56.35 -24.58 -10.26
N GLN A 761 -56.12 -25.74 -10.88
CA GLN A 761 -57.11 -26.81 -11.08
C GLN A 761 -57.29 -27.70 -9.84
N SER A 762 -56.28 -27.79 -8.98
CA SER A 762 -56.38 -28.53 -7.72
C SER A 762 -57.43 -27.89 -6.80
N LYS A 763 -58.43 -28.68 -6.36
CA LYS A 763 -59.45 -28.21 -5.40
C LYS A 763 -58.75 -27.90 -4.07
N ALA A 764 -59.00 -26.71 -3.54
CA ALA A 764 -58.50 -26.29 -2.23
C ALA A 764 -58.89 -27.32 -1.16
N SER A 765 -57.94 -28.08 -0.62
CA SER A 765 -58.17 -28.85 0.60
C SER A 765 -58.33 -27.84 1.73
N LYS A 766 -59.57 -27.60 2.17
CA LYS A 766 -59.83 -26.90 3.43
C LYS A 766 -59.16 -27.71 4.55
N ARG A 767 -58.00 -27.27 5.04
CA ARG A 767 -57.52 -27.69 6.37
C ARG A 767 -58.24 -26.83 7.39
N LYS A 768 -58.99 -27.51 8.27
CA LYS A 768 -59.70 -26.94 9.42
C LYS A 768 -58.72 -26.44 10.47
#